data_AF-A0A924E2J2-F1
#
_entry.id   AF-A0A924E2J2-F1
#
_cell.length_a   1.000
_cell.length_b   1.000
_cell.length_c   1.000
_cell.angle_alpha   90.00
_cell.angle_beta   90.00
_cell.angle_gamma   90.00
#
_symmetry.space_group_name_H-M   'P 1'
#
loop_
_entity.id
_entity.type
_entity.pdbx_description
1 polymer ?
#
loop_
_entity_poly.entity_id
_entity_poly.type
_entity_poly.pdbx_seq_one_letter_code
_entity_poly.pdbx_strand_id
1 'polypeptide(L)'
;MTHDDQGLTVPPPEVAPSGDYNETPAPADTQPITVQQPGQPFWAVWPASSGARQGLALLLLLAIVGFAAHAVRHVLAPGFVMGWDSIGHAVKIAYLRDYLLPQGRWDGWFANWHAGFQLFQFYPPGFYVAAALITLLPGTSLSVVFNVMAVASYVLLPASLYVSLRWIGMGRSGALVSAGLSTLAGSHYGGGLPGIFVTGLIPNTWGIALLPLVIAAWFTGLDQPSRRRGLVMAALTAILVLTHTFSTYVAAVAAATLLIFHLIQRRWLLIPYAATVTAGIITLSAAWLVPTLMKYSWHGLIGAWSAPNLLEVSQGILSGDMVTSHVAAWVGLAGIAIGLARGGWRRHLATIAIVVMALVFGIVNRVLPFGDIVGSSQVVRFQGYLALCLAMTGGLAAEWLWTGLRRLPGRQAAAAWALPVALLALVGKVDLPNHLSLRGWAIRVTSDLSNFNDVMTMMETVKAVTQPSDRLLAEFDWNAQYSHGSPHLLDQGLPLWAQRADLGGNFSEGSRVADQLQGINNIPLANRDLLPRLRRYGVSHLVTFSGNHDTKMATEPGLRRLATTGTVSLWAIEPPGRIVYAQKPLTMGGIRLAQDSVVTELDNPTPDNRVVLAYNAYPNWFATWNGTPLDWTETPERFMQVVLPAGKGTLAWHFRWYPLERACDVVTWAAWAAWLFLVVWWKRHVANPTPAV
;
A
#
# COMPACT_ATOMS: atom_id res chain seq x y z
N MET A 1 -53.59 8.39 -2.84
CA MET A 1 -53.54 7.29 -3.81
C MET A 1 -53.09 6.06 -3.06
N THR A 2 -54.06 5.21 -2.78
CA THR A 2 -53.95 3.88 -2.19
C THR A 2 -53.27 2.94 -3.19
N HIS A 3 -52.30 2.14 -2.73
CA HIS A 3 -51.80 1.01 -3.50
C HIS A 3 -52.02 -0.28 -2.70
N ASP A 4 -52.62 -1.23 -3.40
CA ASP A 4 -53.25 -2.44 -2.93
C ASP A 4 -52.27 -3.48 -2.36
N ASP A 5 -52.72 -4.08 -1.25
CA ASP A 5 -52.32 -5.39 -0.76
C ASP A 5 -52.84 -6.48 -1.72
N GLN A 6 -51.94 -7.24 -2.33
CA GLN A 6 -52.27 -8.56 -2.87
C GLN A 6 -51.56 -9.64 -2.05
N GLY A 7 -52.37 -10.36 -1.26
CA GLY A 7 -51.97 -11.52 -0.50
C GLY A 7 -51.64 -12.70 -1.40
N LEU A 8 -50.43 -13.25 -1.20
CA LEU A 8 -50.03 -14.55 -1.70
C LEU A 8 -50.16 -15.57 -0.56
N THR A 9 -51.16 -16.46 -0.69
CA THR A 9 -51.31 -17.65 0.15
C THR A 9 -50.29 -18.71 -0.28
N VAL A 10 -49.39 -19.07 0.64
CA VAL A 10 -48.41 -20.15 0.48
C VAL A 10 -49.07 -21.47 0.89
N PRO A 11 -49.09 -22.53 0.05
CA PRO A 11 -49.55 -23.84 0.47
C PRO A 11 -48.49 -24.53 1.36
N PRO A 12 -48.90 -25.43 2.28
CA PRO A 12 -47.96 -26.15 3.14
C PRO A 12 -47.09 -27.11 2.31
N PRO A 13 -45.86 -27.39 2.74
CA PRO A 13 -44.95 -28.26 2.01
C PRO A 13 -45.45 -29.71 2.02
N GLU A 14 -45.46 -30.29 0.83
CA GLU A 14 -45.74 -31.69 0.55
C GLU A 14 -44.62 -32.56 1.15
N VAL A 15 -44.98 -33.54 1.98
CA VAL A 15 -44.05 -34.48 2.60
C VAL A 15 -43.59 -35.47 1.54
N ALA A 16 -42.32 -35.40 1.17
CA ALA A 16 -41.71 -36.35 0.23
C ALA A 16 -41.58 -37.75 0.87
N PRO A 17 -41.77 -38.84 0.09
CA PRO A 17 -41.64 -40.21 0.61
C PRO A 17 -40.19 -40.50 0.99
N SER A 18 -40.00 -41.17 2.13
CA SER A 18 -38.73 -41.75 2.58
C SER A 18 -38.30 -42.86 1.61
N GLY A 19 -37.50 -42.49 0.61
CA GLY A 19 -36.82 -43.46 -0.27
C GLY A 19 -35.56 -43.98 0.39
N ASP A 20 -35.48 -45.30 0.57
CA ASP A 20 -34.28 -46.04 0.95
C ASP A 20 -33.14 -45.77 -0.04
N TYR A 21 -32.12 -45.03 0.40
CA TYR A 21 -30.89 -44.87 -0.34
C TYR A 21 -30.03 -46.14 -0.16
N ASN A 22 -30.02 -47.00 -1.18
CA ASN A 22 -29.01 -48.03 -1.33
C ASN A 22 -27.62 -47.36 -1.44
N GLU A 23 -26.79 -47.58 -0.42
CA GLU A 23 -25.40 -47.15 -0.38
C GLU A 23 -24.62 -47.76 -1.57
N THR A 24 -24.15 -46.91 -2.46
CA THR A 24 -23.21 -47.30 -3.51
C THR A 24 -21.84 -47.48 -2.85
N PRO A 25 -21.10 -48.59 -3.08
CA PRO A 25 -19.80 -48.80 -2.46
C PRO A 25 -18.83 -47.68 -2.88
N ALA A 26 -18.21 -47.03 -1.91
CA ALA A 26 -17.17 -46.04 -2.16
C ALA A 26 -16.01 -46.66 -2.96
N PRO A 27 -15.46 -45.96 -3.97
CA PRO A 27 -14.36 -46.49 -4.77
C PRO A 27 -13.13 -46.78 -3.89
N ALA A 28 -12.70 -48.04 -3.91
CA ALA A 28 -11.74 -48.65 -2.98
C ALA A 28 -10.27 -48.20 -3.11
N ASP A 29 -9.97 -47.05 -3.74
CA ASP A 29 -8.58 -46.71 -4.12
C ASP A 29 -8.14 -45.28 -3.81
N THR A 30 -8.74 -44.66 -2.78
CA THR A 30 -8.15 -43.47 -2.15
C THR A 30 -7.41 -43.87 -0.89
N GLN A 31 -6.17 -44.36 -1.05
CA GLN A 31 -5.20 -44.39 0.04
C GLN A 31 -5.21 -42.99 0.68
N PRO A 32 -5.60 -42.86 1.96
CA PRO A 32 -5.60 -41.56 2.62
C PRO A 32 -4.17 -41.02 2.53
N ILE A 33 -4.03 -39.83 1.94
CA ILE A 33 -2.77 -39.10 1.97
C ILE A 33 -2.36 -39.09 3.43
N THR A 34 -1.27 -39.78 3.76
CA THR A 34 -0.76 -39.87 5.13
C THR A 34 -0.45 -38.43 5.54
N VAL A 35 -1.34 -37.86 6.35
CA VAL A 35 -1.14 -36.55 6.94
C VAL A 35 0.17 -36.64 7.69
N GLN A 36 1.14 -35.78 7.34
CA GLN A 36 2.47 -35.78 7.95
C GLN A 36 2.35 -35.88 9.48
N GLN A 37 3.22 -36.69 10.09
CA GLN A 37 3.21 -36.85 11.53
C GLN A 37 3.38 -35.48 12.23
N PRO A 38 2.58 -35.20 13.27
CA PRO A 38 2.71 -33.98 14.07
C PRO A 38 4.12 -33.87 14.64
N GLY A 39 4.84 -32.79 14.34
CA GLY A 39 6.15 -32.49 14.95
C GLY A 39 7.31 -32.23 13.99
N GLN A 40 7.17 -32.53 12.70
CA GLN A 40 8.19 -32.16 11.70
C GLN A 40 8.33 -30.62 11.64
N PRO A 41 9.55 -30.06 11.75
CA PRO A 41 9.74 -28.62 11.69
C PRO A 41 9.30 -28.07 10.32
N PHE A 42 8.81 -26.83 10.27
CA PHE A 42 8.26 -26.24 9.03
C PHE A 42 9.23 -26.23 7.82
N TRP A 43 10.54 -26.27 8.04
CA TRP A 43 11.54 -26.41 6.98
C TRP A 43 11.67 -27.86 6.46
N ALA A 44 11.19 -28.85 7.21
CA ALA A 44 11.08 -30.26 6.81
C ALA A 44 9.81 -30.54 5.95
N VAL A 45 9.08 -29.50 5.53
CA VAL A 45 8.04 -29.56 4.48
C VAL A 45 8.64 -29.92 3.11
N TRP A 46 9.96 -30.03 3.00
CA TRP A 46 10.63 -30.78 1.95
C TRP A 46 10.77 -32.26 2.34
N PRO A 47 9.79 -33.13 2.01
CA PRO A 47 10.02 -34.56 2.14
C PRO A 47 11.19 -34.94 1.25
N ALA A 48 12.00 -35.89 1.72
CA ALA A 48 13.03 -36.61 0.97
C ALA A 48 12.41 -37.44 -0.17
N SER A 49 11.65 -36.81 -1.06
CA SER A 49 11.38 -37.35 -2.39
C SER A 49 12.68 -37.35 -3.16
N SER A 50 12.91 -38.36 -4.01
CA SER A 50 14.08 -38.48 -4.89
C SER A 50 14.64 -37.11 -5.31
N GLY A 51 15.89 -36.83 -4.91
CA GLY A 51 16.49 -35.49 -4.98
C GLY A 51 16.34 -34.80 -6.34
N ALA A 52 16.23 -35.56 -7.43
CA ALA A 52 16.00 -35.06 -8.79
C ALA A 52 14.72 -34.23 -8.96
N ARG A 53 13.56 -34.64 -8.40
CA ARG A 53 12.29 -33.90 -8.60
C ARG A 53 12.26 -32.59 -7.83
N GLN A 54 12.88 -32.58 -6.66
CA GLN A 54 13.04 -31.38 -5.85
C GLN A 54 14.05 -30.43 -6.51
N GLY A 55 15.18 -30.95 -6.98
CA GLY A 55 16.17 -30.19 -7.74
C GLY A 55 15.56 -29.51 -8.96
N LEU A 56 14.79 -30.26 -9.77
CA LEU A 56 14.10 -29.69 -10.94
C LEU A 56 13.11 -28.58 -10.54
N ALA A 57 12.30 -28.80 -9.51
CA ALA A 57 11.34 -27.79 -9.07
C ALA A 57 12.03 -26.50 -8.56
N LEU A 58 13.15 -26.64 -7.86
CA LEU A 58 13.96 -25.50 -7.42
C LEU A 58 14.61 -24.79 -8.61
N LEU A 59 15.15 -25.53 -9.58
CA LEU A 59 15.70 -24.95 -10.81
C LEU A 59 14.64 -24.17 -11.61
N LEU A 60 13.43 -24.71 -11.74
CA LEU A 60 12.32 -24.03 -12.41
C LEU A 60 11.86 -22.79 -11.63
N LEU A 61 11.80 -22.86 -10.29
CA LEU A 61 11.49 -21.70 -9.47
C LEU A 61 12.57 -20.62 -9.64
N LEU A 62 13.85 -20.98 -9.60
CA LEU A 62 14.97 -20.07 -9.83
C LEU A 62 14.92 -19.48 -11.24
N ALA A 63 14.50 -20.25 -12.25
CA ALA A 63 14.29 -19.74 -13.61
C ALA A 63 13.14 -18.73 -13.66
N ILE A 64 12.01 -18.96 -12.97
CA ILE A 64 10.89 -18.02 -12.88
C ILE A 64 11.31 -16.73 -12.16
N VAL A 65 11.99 -16.85 -11.01
CA VAL A 65 12.51 -15.70 -10.25
C VAL A 65 13.56 -14.95 -11.06
N GLY A 66 14.45 -15.67 -11.74
CA GLY A 66 15.47 -15.11 -12.63
C GLY A 66 14.85 -14.39 -13.84
N PHE A 67 13.77 -14.92 -14.40
CA PHE A 67 12.98 -14.25 -15.43
C PHE A 67 12.36 -12.96 -14.90
N ALA A 68 11.71 -13.00 -13.74
CA ALA A 68 11.13 -11.81 -13.11
C ALA A 68 12.21 -10.74 -12.86
N ALA A 69 13.38 -11.12 -12.34
CA ALA A 69 14.51 -10.22 -12.13
C ALA A 69 15.06 -9.66 -13.46
N HIS A 70 15.18 -10.50 -14.48
CA HIS A 70 15.61 -10.07 -15.81
C HIS A 70 14.65 -9.04 -16.42
N ALA A 71 13.34 -9.22 -16.25
CA ALA A 71 12.32 -8.32 -16.78
C ALA A 71 12.46 -6.89 -16.25
N VAL A 72 12.91 -6.73 -15.01
CA VAL A 72 13.01 -5.43 -14.32
C VAL A 72 14.44 -4.96 -14.09
N ARG A 73 15.47 -5.67 -14.57
CA ARG A 73 16.89 -5.35 -14.29
C ARG A 73 17.32 -3.92 -14.63
N HIS A 74 16.70 -3.32 -15.64
CA HIS A 74 17.03 -1.97 -16.12
C HIS A 74 16.65 -0.88 -15.12
N VAL A 75 15.74 -1.19 -14.19
CA VAL A 75 15.30 -0.31 -13.12
C VAL A 75 16.42 -0.06 -12.11
N LEU A 76 17.41 -0.95 -12.04
CA LEU A 76 18.58 -0.78 -11.17
C LEU A 76 19.58 0.25 -11.72
N ALA A 77 19.31 0.83 -12.90
CA ALA A 77 20.08 1.95 -13.41
C ALA A 77 19.96 3.18 -12.47
N PRO A 78 20.95 4.10 -12.48
CA PRO A 78 20.86 5.34 -11.70
C PRO A 78 19.60 6.14 -12.02
N GLY A 79 18.92 6.63 -10.99
CA GLY A 79 17.66 7.38 -11.10
C GLY A 79 16.59 6.81 -10.18
N PHE A 80 15.40 7.40 -10.16
CA PHE A 80 14.25 6.86 -9.42
C PHE A 80 13.33 6.08 -10.37
N VAL A 81 12.64 5.07 -9.85
CA VAL A 81 11.41 4.58 -10.49
C VAL A 81 10.42 5.76 -10.59
N MET A 82 9.87 5.96 -11.77
CA MET A 82 9.08 7.15 -12.13
C MET A 82 7.58 6.82 -12.33
N GLY A 83 6.98 6.04 -11.44
CA GLY A 83 5.52 5.94 -11.39
C GLY A 83 4.89 7.16 -10.73
N TRP A 84 3.58 7.33 -10.85
CA TRP A 84 2.83 8.47 -10.25
C TRP A 84 3.25 8.71 -8.81
N ASP A 85 3.02 7.74 -7.93
CA ASP A 85 3.25 7.78 -6.48
C ASP A 85 4.72 7.57 -6.08
N SER A 86 5.61 7.30 -7.04
CA SER A 86 6.96 6.81 -6.72
C SER A 86 7.80 7.86 -6.00
N ILE A 87 7.82 9.10 -6.49
CA ILE A 87 8.59 10.17 -5.84
C ILE A 87 8.03 10.48 -4.45
N GLY A 88 6.71 10.43 -4.26
CA GLY A 88 6.11 10.56 -2.94
C GLY A 88 6.61 9.53 -1.95
N HIS A 89 6.78 8.28 -2.38
CA HIS A 89 7.38 7.26 -1.52
C HIS A 89 8.86 7.53 -1.23
N ALA A 90 9.64 7.94 -2.23
CA ALA A 90 11.06 8.29 -2.06
C ALA A 90 11.25 9.46 -1.09
N VAL A 91 10.40 10.49 -1.20
CA VAL A 91 10.35 11.66 -0.31
C VAL A 91 10.10 11.27 1.14
N LYS A 92 9.16 10.34 1.39
CA LYS A 92 8.90 9.83 2.75
C LYS A 92 10.09 9.08 3.33
N ILE A 93 10.77 8.27 2.52
CA ILE A 93 11.99 7.55 2.94
C ILE A 93 13.10 8.56 3.28
N ALA A 94 13.33 9.55 2.41
CA ALA A 94 14.31 10.60 2.63
C ALA A 94 14.01 11.37 3.92
N TYR A 95 12.75 11.78 4.11
CA TYR A 95 12.35 12.53 5.29
C TYR A 95 12.53 11.73 6.58
N LEU A 96 12.12 10.46 6.57
CA LEU A 96 12.33 9.54 7.68
C LEU A 96 13.81 9.39 8.02
N ARG A 97 14.67 9.19 7.00
CA ARG A 97 16.12 9.04 7.16
C ARG A 97 16.80 10.30 7.69
N ASP A 98 16.48 11.46 7.11
CA ASP A 98 17.24 12.69 7.32
C ASP A 98 16.76 13.51 8.53
N TYR A 99 15.48 13.38 8.90
CA TYR A 99 14.88 14.22 9.94
C TYR A 99 14.39 13.40 11.14
N LEU A 100 13.77 12.24 10.93
CA LEU A 100 13.12 11.49 12.02
C LEU A 100 14.05 10.51 12.72
N LEU A 101 14.70 9.60 11.98
CA LEU A 101 15.59 8.58 12.56
C LEU A 101 16.74 9.16 13.39
N PRO A 102 17.39 10.29 13.02
CA PRO A 102 18.43 10.90 13.84
C PRO A 102 17.93 11.37 15.22
N GLN A 103 16.62 11.59 15.35
CA GLN A 103 15.96 11.97 16.61
C GLN A 103 15.40 10.75 17.37
N GLY A 104 15.69 9.52 16.91
CA GLY A 104 15.10 8.30 17.45
C GLY A 104 13.61 8.18 17.17
N ARG A 105 13.09 8.87 16.15
CA ARG A 105 11.68 8.86 15.77
C ARG A 105 11.50 8.10 14.46
N TRP A 106 10.36 7.44 14.32
CA TRP A 106 10.00 6.66 13.13
C TRP A 106 8.71 7.17 12.47
N ASP A 107 8.07 8.17 13.08
CA ASP A 107 6.97 8.99 12.57
C ASP A 107 7.17 10.44 13.05
N GLY A 108 6.37 11.39 12.58
CA GLY A 108 6.38 12.76 13.05
C GLY A 108 5.71 13.72 12.07
N TRP A 109 5.72 15.01 12.43
CA TRP A 109 5.20 16.05 11.54
C TRP A 109 6.07 16.18 10.29
N PHE A 110 5.44 16.17 9.12
CA PHE A 110 6.06 16.39 7.83
C PHE A 110 5.61 17.73 7.26
N ALA A 111 6.35 18.80 7.54
CA ALA A 111 5.96 20.17 7.21
C ALA A 111 6.00 20.50 5.71
N ASN A 112 6.70 19.70 4.91
CA ASN A 112 7.04 20.04 3.53
C ASN A 112 5.96 19.69 2.51
N TRP A 113 4.86 19.07 2.93
CA TRP A 113 3.84 18.58 2.01
C TRP A 113 2.44 18.84 2.58
N HIS A 114 1.49 19.28 1.76
CA HIS A 114 0.09 19.50 2.13
C HIS A 114 -0.15 20.50 3.27
N ALA A 115 0.66 21.55 3.42
CA ALA A 115 0.63 22.40 4.63
C ALA A 115 0.85 21.59 5.95
N GLY A 116 1.51 20.46 5.83
CA GLY A 116 1.95 19.62 6.93
C GLY A 116 0.93 18.60 7.41
N PHE A 117 1.42 17.40 7.72
CA PHE A 117 0.62 16.32 8.34
C PHE A 117 1.54 15.39 9.14
N GLN A 118 0.96 14.53 9.99
CA GLN A 118 1.73 13.45 10.64
C GLN A 118 1.97 12.30 9.66
N LEU A 119 3.22 12.06 9.28
CA LEU A 119 3.63 11.35 8.08
C LEU A 119 3.06 9.94 7.94
N PHE A 120 3.09 9.15 9.01
CA PHE A 120 2.65 7.75 9.03
C PHE A 120 1.37 7.54 9.84
N GLN A 121 0.61 8.60 10.12
CA GLN A 121 -0.62 8.50 10.90
C GLN A 121 -1.70 7.63 10.24
N PHE A 122 -1.87 7.74 8.92
CA PHE A 122 -2.84 6.93 8.15
C PHE A 122 -2.18 6.08 7.07
N TYR A 123 -0.85 6.08 7.03
CA TYR A 123 -0.07 5.30 6.09
C TYR A 123 0.92 4.41 6.86
N PRO A 124 0.88 3.07 6.72
CA PRO A 124 1.74 2.17 7.47
C PRO A 124 3.25 2.46 7.29
N PRO A 125 4.05 2.50 8.38
CA PRO A 125 5.45 2.94 8.32
C PRO A 125 6.44 1.84 7.94
N GLY A 126 6.07 0.56 8.03
CA GLY A 126 6.99 -0.59 7.96
C GLY A 126 7.81 -0.66 6.68
N PHE A 127 7.22 -0.39 5.51
CA PHE A 127 7.95 -0.31 4.25
C PHE A 127 9.01 0.81 4.27
N TYR A 128 8.64 2.00 4.75
CA TYR A 128 9.51 3.18 4.77
C TYR A 128 10.63 3.03 5.78
N VAL A 129 10.34 2.49 6.96
CA VAL A 129 11.34 2.19 7.99
C VAL A 129 12.36 1.19 7.46
N ALA A 130 11.91 0.10 6.82
CA ALA A 130 12.82 -0.86 6.21
C ALA A 130 13.72 -0.20 5.15
N ALA A 131 13.14 0.57 4.22
CA ALA A 131 13.91 1.26 3.19
C ALA A 131 14.89 2.30 3.78
N ALA A 132 14.44 3.13 4.72
CA ALA A 132 15.28 4.15 5.37
C ALA A 132 16.45 3.51 6.12
N LEU A 133 16.24 2.42 6.85
CA LEU A 133 17.32 1.69 7.52
C LEU A 133 18.34 1.12 6.51
N ILE A 134 17.88 0.59 5.37
CA ILE A 134 18.78 0.09 4.32
C ILE A 134 19.61 1.23 3.73
N THR A 135 19.05 2.44 3.57
CA THR A 135 19.81 3.62 3.09
C THR A 135 20.91 4.11 4.03
N LEU A 136 20.93 3.63 5.29
CA LEU A 136 22.02 3.93 6.22
C LEU A 136 23.25 3.05 5.97
N LEU A 137 23.14 1.99 5.14
CA LEU A 137 24.26 1.13 4.81
C LEU A 137 25.28 1.88 3.93
N PRO A 138 26.59 1.75 4.20
CA PRO A 138 27.63 2.39 3.38
C PRO A 138 27.53 2.02 1.90
N GLY A 139 27.69 3.02 1.02
CA GLY A 139 27.66 2.82 -0.43
C GLY A 139 26.25 2.69 -1.03
N THR A 140 25.19 2.84 -0.24
CA THR A 140 23.82 2.87 -0.75
C THR A 140 23.32 4.30 -0.93
N SER A 141 22.70 4.59 -2.07
CA SER A 141 21.97 5.85 -2.29
C SER A 141 20.47 5.63 -2.11
N LEU A 142 19.73 6.71 -1.83
CA LEU A 142 18.28 6.66 -1.73
C LEU A 142 17.63 6.05 -2.99
N SER A 143 18.09 6.47 -4.17
CA SER A 143 17.60 5.97 -5.46
C SER A 143 17.87 4.48 -5.65
N VAL A 144 19.08 4.01 -5.33
CA VAL A 144 19.43 2.58 -5.43
C VAL A 144 18.55 1.75 -4.50
N VAL A 145 18.40 2.15 -3.23
CA VAL A 145 17.55 1.41 -2.28
C VAL A 145 16.10 1.42 -2.75
N PHE A 146 15.59 2.56 -3.19
CA PHE A 146 14.22 2.68 -3.67
C PHE A 146 13.95 1.76 -4.87
N ASN A 147 14.85 1.73 -5.86
CA ASN A 147 14.73 0.88 -7.04
C ASN A 147 14.84 -0.60 -6.67
N VAL A 148 15.76 -0.96 -5.77
CA VAL A 148 15.88 -2.33 -5.24
C VAL A 148 14.59 -2.74 -4.53
N MET A 149 14.00 -1.88 -3.71
CA MET A 149 12.74 -2.16 -3.04
C MET A 149 11.60 -2.35 -4.04
N ALA A 150 11.52 -1.52 -5.09
CA ALA A 150 10.53 -1.69 -6.16
C ALA A 150 10.69 -3.05 -6.87
N VAL A 151 11.91 -3.37 -7.31
CA VAL A 151 12.26 -4.64 -7.99
C VAL A 151 12.01 -5.86 -7.11
N ALA A 152 12.43 -5.81 -5.86
CA ALA A 152 12.31 -6.93 -4.92
C ALA A 152 10.85 -7.34 -4.71
N SER A 153 9.92 -6.38 -4.64
CA SER A 153 8.49 -6.69 -4.48
C SER A 153 7.94 -7.60 -5.60
N TYR A 154 8.35 -7.36 -6.85
CA TYR A 154 7.96 -8.17 -8.00
C TYR A 154 8.70 -9.49 -8.06
N VAL A 155 10.02 -9.49 -7.78
CA VAL A 155 10.87 -10.69 -7.84
C VAL A 155 10.55 -11.69 -6.73
N LEU A 156 10.15 -11.22 -5.55
CA LEU A 156 9.81 -12.07 -4.41
C LEU A 156 8.42 -12.71 -4.54
N LEU A 157 7.51 -12.13 -5.33
CA LEU A 157 6.13 -12.60 -5.46
C LEU A 157 6.04 -14.08 -5.94
N PRO A 158 6.72 -14.52 -7.01
CA PRO A 158 6.70 -15.93 -7.41
C PRO A 158 7.20 -16.89 -6.32
N ALA A 159 8.25 -16.48 -5.60
CA ALA A 159 8.83 -17.27 -4.52
C ALA A 159 7.87 -17.37 -3.33
N SER A 160 7.27 -16.26 -2.92
CA SER A 160 6.30 -16.24 -1.83
C SER A 160 5.08 -17.09 -2.16
N LEU A 161 4.58 -17.04 -3.39
CA LEU A 161 3.46 -17.84 -3.86
C LEU A 161 3.79 -19.33 -3.85
N TYR A 162 4.94 -19.71 -4.43
CA TYR A 162 5.39 -21.10 -4.42
C TYR A 162 5.48 -21.65 -3.00
N VAL A 163 6.18 -20.94 -2.11
CA VAL A 163 6.37 -21.35 -0.72
C VAL A 163 5.03 -21.47 0.01
N SER A 164 4.15 -20.49 -0.15
CA SER A 164 2.83 -20.45 0.50
C SER A 164 1.93 -21.61 0.07
N LEU A 165 1.85 -21.86 -1.24
CA LEU A 165 1.04 -22.95 -1.79
C LEU A 165 1.61 -24.31 -1.41
N ARG A 166 2.93 -24.45 -1.37
CA ARG A 166 3.59 -25.66 -0.84
C ARG A 166 3.29 -25.85 0.65
N TRP A 167 3.23 -24.76 1.42
CA TRP A 167 2.96 -24.80 2.85
C TRP A 167 1.55 -25.28 3.18
N ILE A 168 0.55 -24.93 2.37
CA ILE A 168 -0.83 -25.43 2.52
C ILE A 168 -1.08 -26.80 1.86
N GLY A 169 -0.05 -27.40 1.24
CA GLY A 169 -0.09 -28.76 0.70
C GLY A 169 -0.31 -28.91 -0.80
N MET A 170 -0.36 -27.83 -1.59
CA MET A 170 -0.48 -27.91 -3.06
C MET A 170 0.74 -28.59 -3.67
N GLY A 171 0.57 -29.51 -4.62
CA GLY A 171 1.67 -30.16 -5.34
C GLY A 171 2.66 -29.19 -6.01
N ARG A 172 3.91 -29.64 -6.23
CA ARG A 172 4.99 -28.82 -6.81
C ARG A 172 4.65 -28.22 -8.18
N SER A 173 3.96 -28.98 -9.03
CA SER A 173 3.56 -28.54 -10.36
C SER A 173 2.55 -27.39 -10.29
N GLY A 174 1.50 -27.54 -9.47
CA GLY A 174 0.52 -26.48 -9.23
C GLY A 174 1.18 -25.22 -8.67
N ALA A 175 2.03 -25.37 -7.64
CA ALA A 175 2.74 -24.24 -7.04
C ALA A 175 3.68 -23.53 -8.03
N LEU A 176 4.38 -24.26 -8.92
CA LEU A 176 5.22 -23.68 -9.97
C LEU A 176 4.41 -22.93 -11.02
N VAL A 177 3.28 -23.49 -11.45
CA VAL A 177 2.39 -22.80 -12.40
C VAL A 177 1.85 -21.53 -11.79
N SER A 178 1.38 -21.57 -10.53
CA SER A 178 0.98 -20.37 -9.80
C SER A 178 2.11 -19.33 -9.73
N ALA A 179 3.33 -19.73 -9.35
CA ALA A 179 4.48 -18.84 -9.32
C ALA A 179 4.76 -18.20 -10.68
N GLY A 180 4.67 -18.97 -11.76
CA GLY A 180 4.79 -18.46 -13.13
C GLY A 180 3.69 -17.46 -13.49
N LEU A 181 2.43 -17.83 -13.27
CA LEU A 181 1.27 -16.95 -13.52
C LEU A 181 1.35 -15.65 -12.73
N SER A 182 1.94 -15.66 -11.53
CA SER A 182 2.10 -14.45 -10.72
C SER A 182 3.04 -13.42 -11.36
N THR A 183 3.96 -13.83 -12.23
CA THR A 183 4.80 -12.87 -12.99
C THR A 183 3.98 -12.08 -14.02
N LEU A 184 2.82 -12.61 -14.42
CA LEU A 184 1.87 -11.95 -15.31
C LEU A 184 0.75 -11.25 -14.58
N ALA A 185 0.65 -11.40 -13.26
CA ALA A 185 -0.43 -10.83 -12.48
C ALA A 185 -0.12 -9.35 -12.21
N GLY A 186 -1.05 -8.49 -12.54
CA GLY A 186 -0.86 -7.06 -12.44
C GLY A 186 -2.10 -6.27 -12.83
N SER A 187 -2.09 -5.01 -12.42
CA SER A 187 -3.06 -3.98 -12.82
C SER A 187 -2.41 -2.64 -12.55
N HIS A 188 -2.75 -1.62 -13.35
CA HIS A 188 -2.30 -0.26 -13.14
C HIS A 188 -2.52 0.20 -11.69
N TYR A 189 -3.64 -0.18 -11.07
CA TYR A 189 -3.98 0.25 -9.71
C TYR A 189 -3.83 -0.86 -8.68
N GLY A 190 -3.56 -2.09 -9.13
CA GLY A 190 -3.55 -3.28 -8.28
C GLY A 190 -2.17 -3.71 -7.82
N GLY A 191 -1.14 -3.63 -8.67
CA GLY A 191 0.19 -4.21 -8.40
C GLY A 191 0.83 -4.79 -9.67
N GLY A 192 1.90 -5.57 -9.52
CA GLY A 192 2.67 -6.08 -10.65
C GLY A 192 3.44 -4.98 -11.37
N LEU A 193 3.88 -5.23 -12.61
CA LEU A 193 4.66 -4.23 -13.36
C LEU A 193 3.89 -2.91 -13.60
N PRO A 194 2.62 -2.91 -14.04
CA PRO A 194 1.91 -1.64 -14.22
C PRO A 194 1.72 -0.88 -12.92
N GLY A 195 1.40 -1.58 -11.82
CA GLY A 195 1.28 -0.97 -10.50
C GLY A 195 2.58 -0.33 -10.03
N ILE A 196 3.72 -0.99 -10.21
CA ILE A 196 5.03 -0.45 -9.83
C ILE A 196 5.43 0.72 -10.73
N PHE A 197 5.37 0.52 -12.04
CA PHE A 197 6.02 1.44 -12.98
C PHE A 197 5.12 2.57 -13.41
N VAL A 198 3.83 2.33 -13.65
CA VAL A 198 2.90 3.38 -14.09
C VAL A 198 2.42 4.18 -12.90
N THR A 199 1.83 3.51 -11.91
CA THR A 199 1.18 4.20 -10.79
C THR A 199 2.13 4.42 -9.61
N GLY A 200 3.21 3.64 -9.45
CA GLY A 200 4.15 3.81 -8.34
C GLY A 200 3.72 3.14 -7.03
N LEU A 201 2.85 2.13 -7.07
CA LEU A 201 2.25 1.43 -5.91
C LEU A 201 3.22 0.43 -5.26
N ILE A 202 4.41 0.90 -4.90
CA ILE A 202 5.51 0.05 -4.42
C ILE A 202 5.20 -0.59 -3.06
N PRO A 203 4.76 0.16 -2.01
CA PRO A 203 4.40 -0.47 -0.73
C PRO A 203 3.25 -1.47 -0.86
N ASN A 204 2.28 -1.19 -1.74
CA ASN A 204 1.17 -2.09 -2.04
C ASN A 204 1.65 -3.40 -2.69
N THR A 205 2.63 -3.32 -3.59
CA THR A 205 3.18 -4.52 -4.25
C THR A 205 3.99 -5.39 -3.27
N TRP A 206 4.66 -4.78 -2.29
CA TRP A 206 5.23 -5.53 -1.15
C TRP A 206 4.17 -6.25 -0.34
N GLY A 207 3.06 -5.58 -0.05
CA GLY A 207 1.93 -6.20 0.63
C GLY A 207 1.33 -7.37 -0.17
N ILE A 208 1.25 -7.27 -1.50
CA ILE A 208 0.84 -8.36 -2.39
C ILE A 208 1.84 -9.54 -2.35
N ALA A 209 3.14 -9.26 -2.32
CA ALA A 209 4.15 -10.31 -2.20
C ALA A 209 4.08 -11.03 -0.85
N LEU A 210 3.73 -10.34 0.24
CA LEU A 210 3.60 -10.90 1.59
C LEU A 210 2.28 -11.64 1.82
N LEU A 211 1.19 -11.22 1.16
CA LEU A 211 -0.15 -11.74 1.38
C LEU A 211 -0.28 -13.28 1.26
N PRO A 212 0.31 -13.96 0.25
CA PRO A 212 0.27 -15.43 0.18
C PRO A 212 0.80 -16.11 1.44
N LEU A 213 1.88 -15.58 2.02
CA LEU A 213 2.50 -16.15 3.22
C LEU A 213 1.59 -15.98 4.44
N VAL A 214 0.92 -14.84 4.53
CA VAL A 214 -0.09 -14.59 5.57
C VAL A 214 -1.26 -15.55 5.43
N ILE A 215 -1.82 -15.72 4.23
CA ILE A 215 -2.92 -16.66 3.97
C ILE A 215 -2.50 -18.09 4.34
N ALA A 216 -1.30 -18.52 3.94
CA ALA A 216 -0.78 -19.85 4.27
C ALA A 216 -0.55 -20.04 5.78
N ALA A 217 -0.06 -19.02 6.48
CA ALA A 217 0.12 -19.05 7.92
C ALA A 217 -1.23 -19.20 8.65
N TRP A 218 -2.25 -18.44 8.24
CA TRP A 218 -3.61 -18.56 8.79
C TRP A 218 -4.22 -19.92 8.50
N PHE A 219 -4.10 -20.39 7.25
CA PHE A 219 -4.60 -21.70 6.85
C PHE A 219 -4.02 -22.82 7.72
N THR A 220 -2.69 -22.89 7.81
CA THR A 220 -2.00 -23.96 8.55
C THR A 220 -2.11 -23.80 10.06
N GLY A 221 -2.20 -22.57 10.57
CA GLY A 221 -2.34 -22.31 11.99
C GLY A 221 -3.74 -22.60 12.53
N LEU A 222 -4.80 -22.41 11.74
CA LEU A 222 -6.16 -22.82 12.11
C LEU A 222 -6.37 -24.33 11.95
N ASP A 223 -5.75 -24.95 10.94
CA ASP A 223 -5.84 -26.39 10.73
C ASP A 223 -5.17 -27.19 11.86
N GLN A 224 -3.99 -26.75 12.33
CA GLN A 224 -3.26 -27.41 13.42
C GLN A 224 -2.72 -26.37 14.41
N PRO A 225 -3.57 -25.91 15.35
CA PRO A 225 -3.22 -24.86 16.30
C PRO A 225 -2.01 -25.22 17.15
N SER A 226 -1.08 -24.28 17.25
CA SER A 226 0.06 -24.38 18.16
C SER A 226 0.60 -22.99 18.47
N ARG A 227 1.24 -22.82 19.63
CA ARG A 227 1.86 -21.54 20.02
C ARG A 227 2.79 -21.00 18.93
N ARG A 228 3.62 -21.89 18.36
CA ARG A 228 4.54 -21.54 17.28
C ARG A 228 3.83 -20.99 16.04
N ARG A 229 2.77 -21.67 15.58
CA ARG A 229 2.02 -21.20 14.40
C ARG A 229 1.28 -19.90 14.71
N GLY A 230 0.76 -19.75 15.92
CA GLY A 230 0.15 -18.49 16.37
C GLY A 230 1.15 -17.32 16.32
N LEU A 231 2.39 -17.53 16.79
CA LEU A 231 3.45 -16.51 16.71
C LEU A 231 3.84 -16.16 15.27
N VAL A 232 3.86 -17.14 14.36
CA VAL A 232 4.14 -16.89 12.93
C VAL A 232 2.98 -16.16 12.26
N MET A 233 1.74 -16.57 12.51
CA MET A 233 0.53 -15.88 12.04
C MET A 233 0.53 -14.42 12.50
N ALA A 234 0.79 -14.19 13.79
CA ALA A 234 0.79 -12.85 14.37
C ALA A 234 1.87 -11.97 13.75
N ALA A 235 3.10 -12.46 13.65
CA ALA A 235 4.21 -11.68 13.09
C ALA A 235 4.05 -11.40 11.60
N LEU A 236 3.70 -12.40 10.78
CA LEU A 236 3.51 -12.16 9.34
C LEU A 236 2.34 -11.21 9.07
N THR A 237 1.24 -11.34 9.83
CA THR A 237 0.11 -10.41 9.69
C THR A 237 0.47 -9.01 10.19
N ALA A 238 1.20 -8.88 11.29
CA ALA A 238 1.66 -7.58 11.79
C ALA A 238 2.63 -6.89 10.82
N ILE A 239 3.56 -7.63 10.19
CA ILE A 239 4.41 -7.10 9.12
C ILE A 239 3.54 -6.60 7.96
N LEU A 240 2.50 -7.35 7.57
CA LEU A 240 1.58 -6.92 6.53
C LEU A 240 0.81 -5.65 6.92
N VAL A 241 0.31 -5.58 8.16
CA VAL A 241 -0.34 -4.39 8.76
C VAL A 241 0.56 -3.18 8.65
N LEU A 242 1.82 -3.33 9.04
CA LEU A 242 2.81 -2.25 8.99
C LEU A 242 3.31 -1.96 7.56
N THR A 243 3.08 -2.85 6.60
CA THR A 243 3.51 -2.66 5.20
C THR A 243 2.46 -1.92 4.39
N HIS A 244 1.20 -2.39 4.42
CA HIS A 244 0.16 -1.85 3.56
C HIS A 244 -1.27 -2.12 4.04
N THR A 245 -2.11 -1.07 4.05
CA THR A 245 -3.51 -1.14 4.53
C THR A 245 -4.40 -2.02 3.64
N PHE A 246 -4.39 -1.87 2.30
CA PHE A 246 -5.21 -2.74 1.41
C PHE A 246 -4.88 -4.23 1.56
N SER A 247 -3.60 -4.59 1.62
CA SER A 247 -3.21 -5.99 1.76
C SER A 247 -3.68 -6.57 3.09
N THR A 248 -3.61 -5.74 4.14
CA THR A 248 -4.12 -6.08 5.48
C THR A 248 -5.61 -6.34 5.46
N TYR A 249 -6.37 -5.53 4.73
CA TYR A 249 -7.79 -5.73 4.57
C TYR A 249 -8.12 -7.04 3.85
N VAL A 250 -7.44 -7.33 2.74
CA VAL A 250 -7.59 -8.62 2.03
C VAL A 250 -7.19 -9.79 2.93
N ALA A 251 -6.12 -9.66 3.71
CA ALA A 251 -5.70 -10.68 4.68
C ALA A 251 -6.73 -10.89 5.79
N ALA A 252 -7.33 -9.83 6.32
CA ALA A 252 -8.38 -9.92 7.33
C ALA A 252 -9.62 -10.64 6.80
N VAL A 253 -10.03 -10.33 5.57
CA VAL A 253 -11.16 -11.00 4.89
C VAL A 253 -10.84 -12.48 4.63
N ALA A 254 -9.62 -12.80 4.18
CA ALA A 254 -9.19 -14.18 4.00
C ALA A 254 -9.13 -14.95 5.33
N ALA A 255 -8.58 -14.35 6.39
CA ALA A 255 -8.50 -14.92 7.73
C ALA A 255 -9.89 -15.18 8.32
N ALA A 256 -10.82 -14.22 8.19
CA ALA A 256 -12.21 -14.36 8.62
C ALA A 256 -12.91 -15.49 7.86
N THR A 257 -12.74 -15.54 6.53
CA THR A 257 -13.29 -16.63 5.69
C THR A 257 -12.79 -18.00 6.18
N LEU A 258 -11.48 -18.13 6.41
CA LEU A 258 -10.88 -19.38 6.92
C LEU A 258 -11.42 -19.74 8.31
N LEU A 259 -11.54 -18.77 9.23
CA LEU A 259 -12.08 -19.00 10.57
C LEU A 259 -13.54 -19.49 10.49
N ILE A 260 -14.38 -18.83 9.69
CA ILE A 260 -15.79 -19.22 9.49
C ILE A 260 -15.89 -20.66 9.01
N PHE A 261 -15.08 -21.09 8.05
CA PHE A 261 -15.07 -22.49 7.60
C PHE A 261 -14.80 -23.48 8.73
N HIS A 262 -13.84 -23.18 9.62
CA HIS A 262 -13.53 -24.05 10.75
C HIS A 262 -14.63 -24.01 11.83
N LEU A 263 -15.27 -22.85 12.04
CA LEU A 263 -16.39 -22.72 12.97
C LEU A 263 -17.62 -23.51 12.48
N ILE A 264 -17.91 -23.49 11.18
CA ILE A 264 -18.98 -24.32 10.57
C ILE A 264 -18.68 -25.82 10.79
N GLN A 265 -17.42 -26.21 10.77
CA GLN A 265 -16.97 -27.57 11.13
C GLN A 265 -16.97 -27.83 12.66
N ARG A 266 -17.64 -26.97 13.44
CA ARG A 266 -17.78 -27.04 14.90
C ARG A 266 -16.46 -27.00 15.67
N ARG A 267 -15.43 -26.32 15.15
CA ARG A 267 -14.15 -26.09 15.86
C ARG A 267 -14.18 -24.80 16.70
N TRP A 268 -15.17 -24.64 17.57
CA TRP A 268 -15.38 -23.42 18.38
C TRP A 268 -14.20 -23.08 19.31
N LEU A 269 -13.41 -24.09 19.71
CA LEU A 269 -12.19 -23.90 20.50
C LEU A 269 -11.10 -23.09 19.77
N LEU A 270 -11.26 -22.83 18.47
CA LEU A 270 -10.38 -21.94 17.72
C LEU A 270 -10.63 -20.46 18.00
N ILE A 271 -11.78 -20.07 18.56
CA ILE A 271 -12.08 -18.67 18.89
C ILE A 271 -11.04 -18.09 19.86
N PRO A 272 -10.74 -18.68 21.04
CA PRO A 272 -9.72 -18.15 21.93
C PRO A 272 -8.32 -18.16 21.31
N TYR A 273 -8.01 -19.15 20.46
CA TYR A 273 -6.74 -19.19 19.73
C TYR A 273 -6.62 -18.03 18.74
N ALA A 274 -7.65 -17.81 17.90
CA ALA A 274 -7.70 -16.70 16.95
C ALA A 274 -7.68 -15.34 17.68
N ALA A 275 -8.39 -15.21 18.80
CA ALA A 275 -8.35 -14.01 19.64
C ALA A 275 -6.94 -13.72 20.18
N THR A 276 -6.22 -14.76 20.63
CA THR A 276 -4.84 -14.63 21.09
C THR A 276 -3.90 -14.19 19.96
N VAL A 277 -4.07 -14.76 18.76
CA VAL A 277 -3.30 -14.35 17.58
C VAL A 277 -3.60 -12.90 17.22
N THR A 278 -4.87 -12.48 17.21
CA THR A 278 -5.29 -11.10 16.97
C THR A 278 -4.71 -10.13 17.99
N ALA A 279 -4.71 -10.48 19.28
CA ALA A 279 -4.05 -9.68 20.31
C ALA A 279 -2.54 -9.55 20.05
N GLY A 280 -1.89 -10.62 19.60
CA GLY A 280 -0.49 -10.58 19.16
C GLY A 280 -0.25 -9.65 17.97
N ILE A 281 -1.14 -9.67 16.96
CA ILE A 281 -1.09 -8.77 15.81
C ILE A 281 -1.18 -7.32 16.29
N ILE A 282 -2.21 -7.00 17.07
CA ILE A 282 -2.44 -5.65 17.60
C ILE A 282 -1.22 -5.18 18.38
N THR A 283 -0.63 -6.03 19.23
CA THR A 283 0.55 -5.68 20.03
C THR A 283 1.77 -5.37 19.15
N LEU A 284 2.04 -6.22 18.15
CA LEU A 284 3.17 -6.08 17.21
C LEU A 284 3.00 -4.92 16.22
N SER A 285 1.78 -4.39 16.06
CA SER A 285 1.50 -3.23 15.22
C SER A 285 0.94 -2.03 15.98
N ALA A 286 0.95 -2.05 17.32
CA ALA A 286 0.22 -1.08 18.17
C ALA A 286 0.65 0.35 17.90
N ALA A 287 1.96 0.54 17.75
CA ALA A 287 2.62 1.81 17.50
C ALA A 287 2.08 2.56 16.27
N TRP A 288 1.50 1.85 15.30
CA TRP A 288 0.79 2.45 14.17
C TRP A 288 -0.73 2.30 14.27
N LEU A 289 -1.21 1.08 14.54
CA LEU A 289 -2.62 0.73 14.46
C LEU A 289 -3.46 1.49 15.49
N VAL A 290 -2.97 1.66 16.72
CA VAL A 290 -3.74 2.33 17.79
C VAL A 290 -3.89 3.82 17.50
N PRO A 291 -2.81 4.60 17.22
CA PRO A 291 -2.96 5.99 16.82
C PRO A 291 -3.87 6.15 15.60
N THR A 292 -3.72 5.30 14.57
CA THR A 292 -4.55 5.32 13.35
C THR A 292 -6.04 5.27 13.69
N LEU A 293 -6.43 4.35 14.56
CA LEU A 293 -7.83 4.17 14.95
C LEU A 293 -8.32 5.31 15.85
N MET A 294 -7.51 5.76 16.82
CA MET A 294 -7.88 6.83 17.74
C MET A 294 -8.12 8.16 17.01
N LYS A 295 -7.28 8.44 16.01
CA LYS A 295 -7.34 9.68 15.24
C LYS A 295 -8.04 9.50 13.91
N TYR A 296 -8.82 8.44 13.74
CA TYR A 296 -9.56 8.19 12.50
C TYR A 296 -10.34 9.42 12.04
N SER A 297 -11.00 10.13 12.96
CA SER A 297 -11.70 11.38 12.68
C SER A 297 -10.79 12.54 12.21
N TRP A 298 -9.50 12.33 12.00
CA TRP A 298 -8.57 13.29 11.41
C TRP A 298 -8.05 12.84 10.05
N HIS A 299 -8.62 11.79 9.43
CA HIS A 299 -8.24 11.35 8.08
C HIS A 299 -8.68 12.35 7.00
N GLY A 300 -7.85 12.52 5.96
CA GLY A 300 -8.13 13.33 4.78
C GLY A 300 -9.36 12.87 4.00
N LEU A 301 -9.79 13.71 3.05
CA LEU A 301 -10.85 13.31 2.13
C LEU A 301 -10.35 12.24 1.18
N ILE A 302 -11.20 11.25 0.94
CA ILE A 302 -10.87 10.16 0.04
C ILE A 302 -11.23 10.58 -1.37
N GLY A 303 -10.19 10.82 -2.18
CA GLY A 303 -10.33 11.09 -3.60
C GLY A 303 -11.11 9.95 -4.27
N ALA A 304 -12.31 10.26 -4.72
CA ALA A 304 -13.20 9.26 -5.28
C ALA A 304 -12.98 9.09 -6.78
N TRP A 305 -12.53 7.90 -7.17
CA TRP A 305 -12.59 7.47 -8.56
C TRP A 305 -13.98 6.88 -8.81
N SER A 306 -14.49 7.03 -10.02
CA SER A 306 -15.70 6.31 -10.43
C SER A 306 -15.41 4.82 -10.37
N ALA A 307 -16.10 4.10 -9.49
CA ALA A 307 -16.01 2.65 -9.44
C ALA A 307 -16.54 2.07 -10.76
N PRO A 308 -15.79 1.20 -11.46
CA PRO A 308 -16.32 0.53 -12.64
C PRO A 308 -17.54 -0.30 -12.27
N ASN A 309 -18.50 -0.40 -13.20
CA ASN A 309 -19.69 -1.20 -12.98
C ASN A 309 -19.38 -2.72 -13.11
N LEU A 310 -20.33 -3.57 -12.70
CA LEU A 310 -20.18 -5.04 -12.73
C LEU A 310 -19.79 -5.57 -14.12
N LEU A 311 -20.33 -4.98 -15.19
CA LEU A 311 -20.07 -5.40 -16.56
C LEU A 311 -18.64 -5.05 -16.97
N GLU A 312 -18.19 -3.82 -16.71
CA GLU A 312 -16.81 -3.37 -16.98
C GLU A 312 -15.79 -4.23 -16.21
N VAL A 313 -16.07 -4.52 -14.94
CA VAL A 313 -15.21 -5.38 -14.12
C VAL A 313 -15.16 -6.79 -14.73
N SER A 314 -16.31 -7.36 -15.09
CA SER A 314 -16.39 -8.70 -15.66
C SER A 314 -15.67 -8.78 -17.01
N GLN A 315 -15.90 -7.80 -17.90
CA GLN A 315 -15.23 -7.71 -19.19
C GLN A 315 -13.72 -7.57 -19.01
N GLY A 316 -13.27 -6.69 -18.12
CA GLY A 316 -11.85 -6.48 -17.84
C GLY A 316 -11.14 -7.70 -17.24
N ILE A 317 -11.84 -8.53 -16.46
CA ILE A 317 -11.32 -9.83 -16.00
C ILE A 317 -11.20 -10.81 -17.17
N LEU A 318 -12.24 -10.91 -18.01
CA LEU A 318 -12.30 -11.89 -19.10
C LEU A 318 -11.36 -11.53 -20.28
N SER A 319 -11.20 -10.23 -20.57
CA SER A 319 -10.25 -9.71 -21.57
C SER A 319 -8.81 -9.75 -21.06
N GLY A 320 -8.63 -9.80 -19.74
CA GLY A 320 -7.32 -9.73 -19.10
C GLY A 320 -6.84 -8.29 -18.82
N ASP A 321 -7.59 -7.26 -19.18
CA ASP A 321 -7.19 -5.85 -18.96
C ASP A 321 -7.01 -5.49 -17.48
N MET A 322 -7.78 -6.13 -16.59
CA MET A 322 -7.71 -5.90 -15.14
C MET A 322 -6.74 -6.80 -14.40
N VAL A 323 -6.27 -7.88 -15.02
CA VAL A 323 -5.40 -8.89 -14.39
C VAL A 323 -4.15 -9.19 -15.21
N THR A 324 -3.89 -8.33 -16.21
CA THR A 324 -2.79 -8.30 -17.18
C THR A 324 -2.56 -9.53 -18.07
N SER A 325 -3.36 -10.59 -17.92
CA SER A 325 -3.31 -11.75 -18.81
C SER A 325 -4.65 -12.50 -18.85
N HIS A 326 -5.22 -12.63 -20.05
CA HIS A 326 -6.42 -13.45 -20.28
C HIS A 326 -6.14 -14.94 -19.96
N VAL A 327 -4.93 -15.43 -20.22
CA VAL A 327 -4.54 -16.80 -19.89
C VAL A 327 -4.56 -17.00 -18.38
N ALA A 328 -3.97 -16.10 -17.61
CA ALA A 328 -4.00 -16.17 -16.15
C ALA A 328 -5.45 -16.10 -15.61
N ALA A 329 -6.28 -15.25 -16.20
CA ALA A 329 -7.69 -15.15 -15.84
C ALA A 329 -8.44 -16.47 -16.03
N TRP A 330 -8.42 -17.04 -17.25
CA TRP A 330 -9.15 -18.26 -17.57
C TRP A 330 -8.64 -19.49 -16.81
N VAL A 331 -7.31 -19.63 -16.68
CA VAL A 331 -6.71 -20.72 -15.90
C VAL A 331 -7.06 -20.57 -14.42
N GLY A 332 -7.07 -19.34 -13.89
CA GLY A 332 -7.50 -19.04 -12.53
C GLY A 332 -8.97 -19.35 -12.27
N LEU A 333 -9.87 -18.97 -13.18
CA LEU A 333 -11.30 -19.25 -13.11
C LEU A 333 -11.59 -20.76 -13.17
N ALA A 334 -10.92 -21.49 -14.07
CA ALA A 334 -10.98 -22.95 -14.10
C ALA A 334 -10.50 -23.56 -12.76
N GLY A 335 -9.44 -22.99 -12.18
CA GLY A 335 -8.93 -23.34 -10.86
C GLY A 335 -9.95 -23.15 -9.73
N ILE A 336 -10.72 -22.05 -9.75
CA ILE A 336 -11.81 -21.79 -8.81
C ILE A 336 -12.87 -22.89 -8.93
N ALA A 337 -13.37 -23.15 -10.15
CA ALA A 337 -14.40 -24.16 -10.39
C ALA A 337 -13.96 -25.55 -9.91
N ILE A 338 -12.73 -25.95 -10.24
CA ILE A 338 -12.12 -27.21 -9.78
C ILE A 338 -11.98 -27.24 -8.25
N GLY A 339 -11.56 -26.14 -7.63
CA GLY A 339 -11.39 -26.03 -6.19
C GLY A 339 -12.70 -26.20 -5.42
N LEU A 340 -13.78 -25.58 -5.90
CA LEU A 340 -15.13 -25.75 -5.35
C LEU A 340 -15.60 -27.21 -5.44
N ALA A 341 -15.42 -27.82 -6.61
CA ALA A 341 -15.88 -29.19 -6.89
C ALA A 341 -15.14 -30.26 -6.06
N ARG A 342 -13.87 -30.04 -5.71
CA ARG A 342 -13.03 -31.06 -5.03
C ARG A 342 -13.01 -31.01 -3.50
N GLY A 343 -13.58 -29.96 -2.89
CA GLY A 343 -13.66 -29.86 -1.43
C GLY A 343 -12.31 -29.66 -0.73
N GLY A 344 -12.29 -29.83 0.60
CA GLY A 344 -11.08 -29.69 1.43
C GLY A 344 -10.43 -28.30 1.35
N TRP A 345 -9.10 -28.23 1.48
CA TRP A 345 -8.34 -26.97 1.42
C TRP A 345 -8.51 -26.22 0.09
N ARG A 346 -8.74 -26.95 -1.02
CA ARG A 346 -8.96 -26.36 -2.35
C ARG A 346 -10.22 -25.50 -2.40
N ARG A 347 -11.28 -25.93 -1.71
CA ARG A 347 -12.52 -25.16 -1.57
C ARG A 347 -12.27 -23.85 -0.83
N HIS A 348 -11.45 -23.85 0.21
CA HIS A 348 -11.12 -22.63 0.97
C HIS A 348 -10.42 -21.59 0.08
N LEU A 349 -9.41 -22.00 -0.69
CA LEU A 349 -8.74 -21.10 -1.64
C LEU A 349 -9.69 -20.55 -2.70
N ALA A 350 -10.53 -21.41 -3.28
CA ALA A 350 -11.52 -20.98 -4.27
C ALA A 350 -12.52 -19.98 -3.66
N THR A 351 -12.97 -20.20 -2.42
CA THR A 351 -13.85 -19.26 -1.73
C THR A 351 -13.15 -17.95 -1.40
N ILE A 352 -11.89 -17.96 -0.95
CA ILE A 352 -11.12 -16.73 -0.75
C ILE A 352 -11.06 -15.92 -2.04
N ALA A 353 -10.76 -16.58 -3.17
CA ALA A 353 -10.73 -15.90 -4.48
C ALA A 353 -12.09 -15.27 -4.83
N ILE A 354 -13.21 -15.97 -4.57
CA ILE A 354 -14.56 -15.44 -4.79
C ILE A 354 -14.86 -14.25 -3.88
N VAL A 355 -14.49 -14.32 -2.61
CA VAL A 355 -14.72 -13.22 -1.66
C VAL A 355 -13.88 -11.99 -2.05
N VAL A 356 -12.62 -12.18 -2.45
CA VAL A 356 -11.78 -11.09 -2.99
C VAL A 356 -12.38 -10.52 -4.27
N MET A 357 -12.93 -11.36 -5.15
CA MET A 357 -13.67 -10.90 -6.32
C MET A 357 -14.90 -10.06 -5.92
N ALA A 358 -15.62 -10.44 -4.85
CA ALA A 358 -16.72 -9.64 -4.31
C ALA A 358 -16.26 -8.30 -3.69
N LEU A 359 -15.03 -8.20 -3.17
CA LEU A 359 -14.42 -6.92 -2.78
C LEU A 359 -14.22 -6.01 -3.99
N VAL A 360 -13.72 -6.56 -5.11
CA VAL A 360 -13.57 -5.81 -6.37
C VAL A 360 -14.93 -5.30 -6.85
N PHE A 361 -16.00 -6.08 -6.70
CA PHE A 361 -17.35 -5.61 -7.05
C PHE A 361 -17.95 -4.60 -6.06
N GLY A 362 -17.23 -4.19 -5.02
CA GLY A 362 -17.69 -3.22 -4.03
C GLY A 362 -18.84 -3.70 -3.14
N ILE A 363 -19.19 -5.00 -3.21
CA ILE A 363 -20.33 -5.59 -2.47
C ILE A 363 -20.06 -5.50 -0.96
N VAL A 364 -18.86 -5.88 -0.57
CA VAL A 364 -18.44 -5.96 0.83
C VAL A 364 -18.15 -4.56 1.42
N ASN A 365 -17.84 -3.59 0.56
CA ASN A 365 -17.51 -2.22 0.95
C ASN A 365 -18.73 -1.47 1.53
N ARG A 366 -19.94 -1.86 1.13
CA ARG A 366 -21.20 -1.24 1.62
C ARG A 366 -21.52 -1.57 3.08
N VAL A 367 -20.89 -2.60 3.66
CA VAL A 367 -21.22 -3.10 5.00
C VAL A 367 -20.10 -2.91 6.01
N LEU A 368 -18.94 -2.39 5.59
CA LEU A 368 -17.78 -2.26 6.47
C LEU A 368 -17.63 -0.83 7.02
N PRO A 369 -17.16 -0.70 8.28
CA PRO A 369 -17.11 0.57 9.00
C PRO A 369 -16.12 1.59 8.40
N PHE A 370 -15.30 1.15 7.44
CA PHE A 370 -14.37 1.99 6.69
C PHE A 370 -14.89 2.33 5.29
N GLY A 371 -16.20 2.17 5.03
CA GLY A 371 -16.83 2.35 3.71
C GLY A 371 -16.44 3.64 2.98
N ASP A 372 -16.20 4.74 3.69
CA ASP A 372 -15.76 6.00 3.08
C ASP A 372 -14.30 5.94 2.60
N ILE A 373 -13.40 5.36 3.41
CA ILE A 373 -12.01 5.06 3.00
C ILE A 373 -12.00 4.01 1.89
N VAL A 374 -13.03 3.16 1.89
CA VAL A 374 -13.12 1.94 1.12
C VAL A 374 -13.88 2.08 -0.20
N GLY A 375 -14.66 3.13 -0.38
CA GLY A 375 -15.73 3.17 -1.38
C GLY A 375 -15.26 3.42 -2.81
N SER A 376 -14.31 4.33 -3.02
CA SER A 376 -14.19 4.98 -4.34
C SER A 376 -12.83 4.82 -5.03
N SER A 377 -11.71 4.78 -4.30
CA SER A 377 -10.39 4.46 -4.89
C SER A 377 -10.07 2.96 -4.88
N GLN A 378 -10.85 2.14 -4.18
CA GLN A 378 -10.43 0.77 -3.82
C GLN A 378 -10.82 -0.33 -4.79
N VAL A 379 -11.95 -0.21 -5.52
CA VAL A 379 -12.34 -1.24 -6.51
C VAL A 379 -11.19 -1.50 -7.47
N VAL A 380 -10.55 -0.42 -7.90
CA VAL A 380 -9.42 -0.47 -8.82
C VAL A 380 -8.16 -1.01 -8.12
N ARG A 381 -7.95 -0.67 -6.83
CA ARG A 381 -6.82 -1.17 -6.03
C ARG A 381 -6.92 -2.67 -5.68
N PHE A 382 -8.12 -3.25 -5.61
CA PHE A 382 -8.30 -4.68 -5.36
C PHE A 382 -8.02 -5.58 -6.59
N GLN A 383 -7.91 -5.01 -7.80
CA GLN A 383 -7.66 -5.76 -9.03
C GLN A 383 -6.38 -6.61 -8.97
N GLY A 384 -5.30 -6.08 -8.39
CA GLY A 384 -4.03 -6.80 -8.26
C GLY A 384 -4.13 -8.00 -7.31
N TYR A 385 -4.97 -7.91 -6.28
CA TYR A 385 -5.26 -9.00 -5.36
C TYR A 385 -6.12 -10.07 -6.03
N LEU A 386 -7.07 -9.67 -6.88
CA LEU A 386 -7.82 -10.62 -7.70
C LEU A 386 -6.90 -11.35 -8.69
N ALA A 387 -6.00 -10.64 -9.37
CA ALA A 387 -5.00 -11.23 -10.26
C ALA A 387 -4.12 -12.25 -9.50
N LEU A 388 -3.70 -11.91 -8.28
CA LEU A 388 -2.98 -12.81 -7.39
C LEU A 388 -3.81 -14.05 -7.03
N CYS A 389 -5.07 -13.89 -6.63
CA CYS A 389 -5.96 -15.00 -6.31
C CYS A 389 -6.18 -15.93 -7.50
N LEU A 390 -6.33 -15.38 -8.71
CA LEU A 390 -6.43 -16.15 -9.96
C LEU A 390 -5.13 -16.91 -10.26
N ALA A 391 -3.96 -16.30 -10.04
CA ALA A 391 -2.68 -17.01 -10.14
C ALA A 391 -2.60 -18.17 -9.13
N MET A 392 -3.05 -17.97 -7.89
CA MET A 392 -3.10 -19.02 -6.86
C MET A 392 -4.02 -20.17 -7.28
N THR A 393 -5.24 -19.89 -7.73
CA THR A 393 -6.20 -20.92 -8.13
C THR A 393 -5.81 -21.58 -9.44
N GLY A 394 -5.10 -20.89 -10.33
CA GLY A 394 -4.58 -21.49 -11.57
C GLY A 394 -3.65 -22.69 -11.32
N GLY A 395 -2.93 -22.69 -10.20
CA GLY A 395 -2.16 -23.84 -9.74
C GLY A 395 -3.02 -25.07 -9.43
N LEU A 396 -4.26 -24.89 -8.97
CA LEU A 396 -5.22 -25.99 -8.74
C LEU A 396 -5.64 -26.64 -10.06
N ALA A 397 -5.88 -25.83 -11.10
CA ALA A 397 -6.21 -26.35 -12.43
C ALA A 397 -5.04 -27.15 -13.00
N ALA A 398 -3.82 -26.63 -12.87
CA ALA A 398 -2.62 -27.34 -13.29
C ALA A 398 -2.39 -28.65 -12.50
N GLU A 399 -2.58 -28.63 -11.18
CA GLU A 399 -2.47 -29.84 -10.35
C GLU A 399 -3.53 -30.89 -10.71
N TRP A 400 -4.75 -30.46 -10.99
CA TRP A 400 -5.84 -31.32 -11.44
C TRP A 400 -5.51 -32.00 -12.76
N LEU A 401 -5.10 -31.20 -13.75
CA LEU A 401 -4.72 -31.69 -15.08
C LEU A 401 -3.52 -32.64 -15.00
N TRP A 402 -2.52 -32.27 -14.19
CA TRP A 402 -1.37 -33.10 -13.89
C TRP A 402 -1.75 -34.47 -13.32
N THR A 403 -2.67 -34.49 -12.35
CA THR A 403 -3.13 -35.73 -11.72
C THR A 403 -3.91 -36.59 -12.72
N GLY A 404 -4.69 -35.99 -13.61
CA GLY A 404 -5.39 -36.68 -14.69
C GLY A 404 -4.42 -37.30 -15.69
N LEU A 405 -3.43 -36.54 -16.18
CA LEU A 405 -2.44 -37.01 -17.14
C LEU A 405 -1.59 -38.17 -16.62
N ARG A 406 -1.29 -38.20 -15.31
CA ARG A 406 -0.56 -39.33 -14.69
C ARG A 406 -1.31 -40.66 -14.75
N ARG A 407 -2.62 -40.65 -14.95
CA ARG A 407 -3.43 -41.87 -15.05
C ARG A 407 -3.38 -42.49 -16.45
N LEU A 408 -2.86 -41.78 -17.46
CA LEU A 408 -2.77 -42.29 -18.83
C LEU A 408 -1.56 -43.25 -18.97
N PRO A 409 -1.74 -44.50 -19.44
CA PRO A 409 -0.64 -45.44 -19.64
C PRO A 409 0.32 -44.98 -20.76
N GLY A 410 1.64 -45.08 -20.53
CA GLY A 410 2.63 -45.12 -21.63
C GLY A 410 3.68 -44.01 -21.76
N ARG A 411 3.54 -42.79 -21.22
CA ARG A 411 4.59 -41.72 -21.31
C ARG A 411 4.57 -40.71 -20.14
N GLN A 412 4.70 -41.21 -18.91
CA GLN A 412 4.14 -40.56 -17.71
C GLN A 412 5.00 -39.51 -16.99
N ALA A 413 6.25 -39.25 -17.39
CA ALA A 413 7.12 -38.31 -16.65
C ALA A 413 7.52 -37.07 -17.46
N ALA A 414 8.03 -37.24 -18.68
CA ALA A 414 8.55 -36.12 -19.48
C ALA A 414 7.43 -35.25 -20.08
N ALA A 415 6.39 -35.86 -20.67
CA ALA A 415 5.24 -35.15 -21.22
C ALA A 415 4.45 -34.39 -20.16
N ALA A 416 4.47 -34.88 -18.91
CA ALA A 416 3.78 -34.24 -17.81
C ALA A 416 4.46 -32.92 -17.42
N TRP A 417 5.80 -32.85 -17.37
CA TRP A 417 6.54 -31.60 -17.11
C TRP A 417 6.57 -30.67 -18.33
N ALA A 418 6.37 -31.19 -19.53
CA ALA A 418 6.20 -30.38 -20.73
C ALA A 418 4.99 -29.45 -20.62
N LEU A 419 3.97 -29.77 -19.82
CA LEU A 419 2.78 -28.94 -19.67
C LEU A 419 3.03 -27.63 -18.88
N PRO A 420 3.60 -27.64 -17.66
CA PRO A 420 4.03 -26.39 -17.00
C PRO A 420 4.99 -25.58 -17.87
N VAL A 421 5.93 -26.24 -18.54
CA VAL A 421 6.89 -25.58 -19.44
C VAL A 421 6.19 -24.98 -20.65
N ALA A 422 5.23 -25.68 -21.26
CA ALA A 422 4.45 -25.19 -22.40
C ALA A 422 3.51 -24.07 -22.00
N LEU A 423 2.88 -24.13 -20.81
CA LEU A 423 2.10 -23.04 -20.25
C LEU A 423 2.96 -21.81 -20.01
N LEU A 424 4.13 -21.97 -19.40
CA LEU A 424 5.10 -20.88 -19.19
C LEU A 424 5.62 -20.31 -20.52
N ALA A 425 5.88 -21.16 -21.51
CA ALA A 425 6.34 -20.74 -22.84
C ALA A 425 5.23 -20.04 -23.65
N LEU A 426 3.98 -20.52 -23.55
CA LEU A 426 2.82 -19.90 -24.17
C LEU A 426 2.56 -18.53 -23.56
N VAL A 427 2.57 -18.45 -22.24
CA VAL A 427 2.55 -17.21 -21.47
C VAL A 427 3.64 -16.24 -21.94
N GLY A 428 4.89 -16.71 -22.00
CA GLY A 428 6.02 -15.92 -22.45
C GLY A 428 6.02 -15.59 -23.94
N LYS A 429 5.11 -16.15 -24.75
CA LYS A 429 4.95 -15.81 -26.17
C LYS A 429 3.80 -14.82 -26.39
N VAL A 430 2.71 -15.02 -25.65
CA VAL A 430 1.46 -14.25 -25.81
C VAL A 430 1.56 -12.89 -25.13
N ASP A 431 2.08 -12.83 -23.90
CA ASP A 431 2.09 -11.59 -23.11
C ASP A 431 3.45 -10.88 -23.11
N LEU A 432 4.51 -11.52 -23.60
CA LEU A 432 5.82 -10.87 -23.70
C LEU A 432 5.81 -9.58 -24.53
N PRO A 433 5.08 -9.44 -25.65
CA PRO A 433 4.96 -8.16 -26.35
C PRO A 433 4.35 -7.04 -25.49
N ASN A 434 3.34 -7.35 -24.67
CA ASN A 434 2.73 -6.40 -23.73
C ASN A 434 3.67 -6.08 -22.57
N HIS A 435 4.40 -7.07 -22.07
CA HIS A 435 5.48 -6.86 -21.10
C HIS A 435 6.63 -6.04 -21.71
N LEU A 436 6.94 -6.20 -22.99
CA LEU A 436 7.98 -5.47 -23.70
C LEU A 436 7.55 -4.06 -24.07
N SER A 437 6.26 -3.79 -24.30
CA SER A 437 5.74 -2.43 -24.47
C SER A 437 5.76 -1.67 -23.13
N LEU A 438 5.38 -2.32 -22.03
CA LEU A 438 5.57 -1.81 -20.67
C LEU A 438 7.05 -1.65 -20.31
N ARG A 439 7.93 -2.52 -20.81
CA ARG A 439 9.40 -2.36 -20.68
C ARG A 439 9.89 -1.16 -21.49
N GLY A 440 9.39 -0.97 -22.71
CA GLY A 440 9.68 0.21 -23.53
C GLY A 440 9.16 1.50 -22.91
N TRP A 441 8.10 1.41 -22.11
CA TRP A 441 7.62 2.48 -21.25
C TRP A 441 8.57 2.70 -20.07
N ALA A 442 8.84 1.69 -19.24
CA ALA A 442 9.75 1.79 -18.09
C ALA A 442 11.17 2.27 -18.44
N ILE A 443 11.69 1.87 -19.61
CA ILE A 443 12.97 2.36 -20.14
C ILE A 443 12.86 3.83 -20.55
N ARG A 444 11.78 4.25 -21.22
CA ARG A 444 11.59 5.65 -21.62
C ARG A 444 11.54 6.58 -20.41
N VAL A 445 10.80 6.21 -19.37
CA VAL A 445 10.65 7.05 -18.17
C VAL A 445 11.96 7.14 -17.35
N THR A 446 12.84 6.14 -17.44
CA THR A 446 14.14 6.15 -16.73
C THR A 446 15.31 6.75 -17.52
N SER A 447 15.18 6.89 -18.85
CA SER A 447 16.31 7.30 -19.72
C SER A 447 16.30 8.77 -20.15
N ASP A 448 15.15 9.46 -20.11
CA ASP A 448 15.08 10.88 -20.44
C ASP A 448 15.34 11.77 -19.21
N LEU A 449 16.60 11.78 -18.76
CA LEU A 449 17.05 12.56 -17.61
C LEU A 449 17.12 14.08 -17.87
N SER A 450 16.90 14.53 -19.11
CA SER A 450 16.99 15.95 -19.47
C SER A 450 16.00 16.79 -18.66
N ASN A 451 14.75 16.33 -18.58
CA ASN A 451 13.71 16.96 -17.77
C ASN A 451 13.98 16.86 -16.26
N PHE A 452 14.68 15.81 -15.80
CA PHE A 452 15.11 15.73 -14.41
C PHE A 452 16.15 16.82 -14.09
N ASN A 453 17.09 17.10 -15.00
CA ASN A 453 18.07 18.18 -14.83
C ASN A 453 17.41 19.56 -14.73
N ASP A 454 16.35 19.81 -15.50
CA ASP A 454 15.58 21.05 -15.41
C ASP A 454 14.95 21.21 -14.02
N VAL A 455 14.35 20.14 -13.48
CA VAL A 455 13.80 20.16 -12.11
C VAL A 455 14.89 20.36 -11.07
N MET A 456 16.04 19.70 -11.19
CA MET A 456 17.16 19.88 -10.25
C MET A 456 17.73 21.31 -10.32
N THR A 457 17.79 21.90 -11.51
CA THR A 457 18.23 23.30 -11.68
C THR A 457 17.19 24.27 -11.12
N MET A 458 15.90 24.00 -11.32
CA MET A 458 14.82 24.77 -10.72
C MET A 458 14.83 24.65 -9.19
N MET A 459 15.14 23.48 -8.64
CA MET A 459 15.28 23.26 -7.20
C MET A 459 16.38 24.16 -6.59
N GLU A 460 17.55 24.24 -7.22
CA GLU A 460 18.60 25.17 -6.78
C GLU A 460 18.16 26.63 -6.90
N THR A 461 17.43 26.97 -7.96
CA THR A 461 16.86 28.31 -8.15
C THR A 461 15.88 28.66 -7.04
N VAL A 462 14.94 27.77 -6.72
CA VAL A 462 13.99 27.92 -5.61
C VAL A 462 14.74 28.13 -4.31
N LYS A 463 15.75 27.29 -4.03
CA LYS A 463 16.56 27.42 -2.81
C LYS A 463 17.27 28.77 -2.71
N ALA A 464 17.71 29.33 -3.83
CA ALA A 464 18.41 30.61 -3.89
C ALA A 464 17.47 31.82 -3.72
N VAL A 465 16.24 31.78 -4.24
CA VAL A 465 15.35 32.94 -4.29
C VAL A 465 14.25 32.95 -3.23
N THR A 466 14.08 31.86 -2.48
CA THR A 466 13.05 31.72 -1.45
C THR A 466 13.66 31.51 -0.06
N GLN A 467 12.93 31.84 0.99
CA GLN A 467 13.28 31.60 2.39
C GLN A 467 12.64 30.31 2.92
N PRO A 468 13.15 29.68 3.99
CA PRO A 468 12.50 28.50 4.59
C PRO A 468 11.04 28.72 5.02
N SER A 469 10.66 29.96 5.33
CA SER A 469 9.29 30.36 5.66
C SER A 469 8.37 30.49 4.45
N ASP A 470 8.93 30.51 3.25
CA ASP A 470 8.17 30.61 2.02
C ASP A 470 7.52 29.27 1.71
N ARG A 471 6.28 29.35 1.23
CA ARG A 471 5.51 28.20 0.78
C ARG A 471 5.36 28.20 -0.73
N LEU A 472 5.61 27.05 -1.30
CA LEU A 472 5.41 26.73 -2.70
C LEU A 472 4.00 26.16 -2.89
N LEU A 473 3.46 26.36 -4.08
CA LEU A 473 2.38 25.55 -4.61
C LEU A 473 2.77 25.18 -6.03
N ALA A 474 3.03 23.89 -6.25
CA ALA A 474 3.29 23.39 -7.59
C ALA A 474 2.00 23.09 -8.35
N GLU A 475 2.07 23.26 -9.67
CA GLU A 475 1.13 22.69 -10.62
C GLU A 475 1.15 21.15 -10.51
N PHE A 476 0.01 20.51 -10.71
CA PHE A 476 -0.12 19.06 -10.66
C PHE A 476 -0.82 18.52 -11.93
N ASP A 477 -0.07 17.96 -12.87
CA ASP A 477 -0.61 17.33 -14.09
C ASP A 477 -0.28 15.85 -14.13
N TRP A 478 -1.32 15.03 -14.21
CA TRP A 478 -1.22 13.59 -14.36
C TRP A 478 -0.41 13.18 -15.61
N ASN A 479 -0.40 14.01 -16.65
CA ASN A 479 0.37 13.76 -17.87
C ASN A 479 1.85 14.14 -17.74
N ALA A 480 2.25 14.86 -16.69
CA ALA A 480 3.65 15.21 -16.45
C ALA A 480 4.54 13.97 -16.28
N GLN A 481 3.98 12.78 -16.01
CA GLN A 481 4.76 11.54 -16.05
C GLN A 481 5.42 11.28 -17.41
N TYR A 482 4.77 11.69 -18.51
CA TYR A 482 5.20 11.32 -19.85
C TYR A 482 6.37 12.19 -20.32
N SER A 483 6.45 13.42 -19.82
CA SER A 483 7.54 14.35 -20.11
C SER A 483 8.57 14.40 -18.99
N HIS A 484 8.16 14.40 -17.72
CA HIS A 484 9.02 14.70 -16.57
C HIS A 484 9.20 13.54 -15.59
N GLY A 485 8.72 12.35 -15.97
CA GLY A 485 8.86 11.10 -15.23
C GLY A 485 7.78 10.87 -14.18
N SER A 486 7.62 11.74 -13.19
CA SER A 486 6.56 11.61 -12.19
C SER A 486 5.85 12.95 -11.97
N PRO A 487 4.50 12.98 -11.92
CA PRO A 487 3.77 14.18 -11.53
C PRO A 487 4.16 14.64 -10.12
N HIS A 488 4.65 13.71 -9.28
CA HIS A 488 5.06 14.01 -7.92
C HIS A 488 6.48 14.54 -7.77
N LEU A 489 7.22 14.61 -8.87
CA LEU A 489 8.57 15.18 -8.84
C LEU A 489 8.55 16.67 -8.48
N LEU A 490 7.55 17.41 -8.96
CA LEU A 490 7.46 18.87 -8.79
C LEU A 490 6.68 19.29 -7.54
N ASP A 491 5.60 18.59 -7.18
CA ASP A 491 4.81 18.94 -5.99
C ASP A 491 5.39 18.35 -4.70
N GLN A 492 6.17 17.27 -4.75
CA GLN A 492 6.72 16.63 -3.56
C GLN A 492 8.25 16.60 -3.54
N GLY A 493 8.87 16.22 -4.65
CA GLY A 493 10.33 16.12 -4.75
C GLY A 493 11.00 17.49 -4.60
N LEU A 494 10.64 18.44 -5.47
CA LEU A 494 11.23 19.78 -5.50
C LEU A 494 11.11 20.51 -4.16
N PRO A 495 9.94 20.58 -3.49
CA PRO A 495 9.83 21.29 -2.21
C PRO A 495 10.63 20.62 -1.10
N LEU A 496 10.65 19.28 -1.02
CA LEU A 496 11.47 18.58 -0.03
C LEU A 496 12.94 18.93 -0.22
N TRP A 497 13.47 18.77 -1.44
CA TRP A 497 14.90 18.95 -1.69
C TRP A 497 15.34 20.42 -1.67
N ALA A 498 14.44 21.34 -2.03
CA ALA A 498 14.63 22.77 -1.81
C ALA A 498 14.46 23.17 -0.33
N GLN A 499 14.03 22.25 0.55
CA GLN A 499 13.70 22.50 1.96
C GLN A 499 12.68 23.63 2.12
N ARG A 500 11.58 23.54 1.36
CA ARG A 500 10.45 24.46 1.42
C ARG A 500 9.17 23.73 1.78
N ALA A 501 8.23 24.47 2.37
CA ALA A 501 6.89 23.96 2.58
C ALA A 501 6.12 23.96 1.26
N ASP A 502 5.40 22.88 0.97
CA ASP A 502 4.45 22.83 -0.14
C ASP A 502 3.02 22.66 0.36
N LEU A 503 2.09 23.18 -0.44
CA LEU A 503 0.65 23.04 -0.22
C LEU A 503 0.01 22.01 -1.15
N GLY A 504 0.66 21.73 -2.29
CA GLY A 504 0.20 20.84 -3.33
C GLY A 504 0.15 19.36 -2.94
N GLY A 505 -0.45 18.60 -3.84
CA GLY A 505 -0.66 17.16 -3.74
C GLY A 505 -2.14 16.77 -3.74
N ASN A 506 -2.38 15.46 -3.91
CA ASN A 506 -3.69 14.83 -3.80
C ASN A 506 -3.53 13.54 -2.98
N PHE A 507 -3.43 13.67 -1.65
CA PHE A 507 -3.12 12.54 -0.79
C PHE A 507 -4.27 12.24 0.17
N SER A 508 -5.09 11.26 -0.20
CA SER A 508 -6.19 10.73 0.61
C SER A 508 -5.73 10.17 1.95
N GLU A 509 -4.45 9.80 2.04
CA GLU A 509 -3.84 9.19 3.21
C GLU A 509 -3.16 10.23 4.14
N GLY A 510 -3.36 11.54 3.90
CA GLY A 510 -2.97 12.63 4.80
C GLY A 510 -3.98 12.88 5.93
N SER A 511 -3.68 13.82 6.82
CA SER A 511 -4.69 14.34 7.76
C SER A 511 -5.78 15.11 7.04
N ARG A 512 -6.88 15.49 7.71
CA ARG A 512 -7.92 16.40 7.19
C ARG A 512 -7.27 17.69 6.66
N VAL A 513 -6.97 17.71 5.37
CA VAL A 513 -6.55 18.91 4.64
C VAL A 513 -7.80 19.64 4.18
N ALA A 514 -7.71 20.96 4.03
CA ALA A 514 -8.71 21.73 3.30
C ALA A 514 -8.99 21.09 1.93
N ASP A 515 -10.25 20.78 1.66
CA ASP A 515 -10.82 20.15 0.44
C ASP A 515 -10.63 20.97 -0.86
N GLN A 516 -9.61 21.81 -0.93
CA GLN A 516 -9.77 23.09 -1.59
C GLN A 516 -8.65 23.46 -2.56
N LEU A 517 -7.47 22.84 -2.47
CA LEU A 517 -6.34 23.14 -3.35
C LEU A 517 -5.60 21.85 -3.78
N GLN A 518 -6.22 21.08 -4.69
CA GLN A 518 -5.57 19.93 -5.35
C GLN A 518 -4.61 20.39 -6.46
N GLY A 519 -3.69 21.30 -6.14
CA GLY A 519 -2.78 21.91 -7.12
C GLY A 519 -3.40 23.06 -7.93
N ILE A 520 -2.55 23.81 -8.64
CA ILE A 520 -2.94 24.99 -9.45
C ILE A 520 -4.03 24.64 -10.47
N ASN A 521 -4.01 23.42 -11.02
CA ASN A 521 -4.89 22.97 -12.10
C ASN A 521 -6.37 22.92 -11.72
N ASN A 522 -6.66 22.78 -10.42
CA ASN A 522 -8.01 22.73 -9.89
C ASN A 522 -8.52 24.10 -9.44
N ILE A 523 -7.72 25.16 -9.61
CA ILE A 523 -8.15 26.52 -9.33
C ILE A 523 -8.54 27.18 -10.65
N PRO A 524 -9.80 27.60 -10.82
CA PRO A 524 -10.19 28.36 -12.00
C PRO A 524 -9.38 29.66 -12.01
N LEU A 525 -8.37 29.75 -12.88
CA LEU A 525 -7.48 30.93 -12.95
C LEU A 525 -8.23 32.21 -13.35
N ALA A 526 -9.44 32.09 -13.92
CA ALA A 526 -10.33 33.22 -14.16
C ALA A 526 -11.02 33.76 -12.89
N ASN A 527 -10.79 33.13 -11.73
CA ASN A 527 -11.40 33.54 -10.47
C ASN A 527 -10.59 34.67 -9.83
N ARG A 528 -11.20 35.86 -9.74
CA ARG A 528 -10.63 37.05 -9.07
C ARG A 528 -10.22 36.79 -7.60
N ASP A 529 -10.73 35.73 -6.98
CA ASP A 529 -10.40 35.34 -5.62
C ASP A 529 -9.15 34.43 -5.50
N LEU A 530 -8.47 34.10 -6.60
CA LEU A 530 -7.29 33.22 -6.62
C LEU A 530 -6.18 33.72 -5.68
N LEU A 531 -5.62 34.91 -5.93
CA LEU A 531 -4.50 35.44 -5.16
C LEU A 531 -4.86 35.70 -3.69
N PRO A 532 -6.01 36.31 -3.36
CA PRO A 532 -6.45 36.41 -1.97
C PRO A 532 -6.52 35.06 -1.27
N ARG A 533 -7.03 34.02 -1.96
CA ARG A 533 -7.08 32.67 -1.42
C ARG A 533 -5.67 32.12 -1.21
N LEU A 534 -4.82 32.09 -2.23
CA LEU A 534 -3.43 31.60 -2.12
C LEU A 534 -2.66 32.27 -0.96
N ARG A 535 -2.84 33.58 -0.75
CA ARG A 535 -2.23 34.31 0.38
C ARG A 535 -2.75 33.82 1.74
N ARG A 536 -4.05 33.53 1.88
CA ARG A 536 -4.61 32.91 3.10
C ARG A 536 -4.04 31.52 3.37
N TYR A 537 -3.73 30.77 2.31
CA TYR A 537 -3.03 29.49 2.42
C TYR A 537 -1.51 29.64 2.65
N GLY A 538 -1.02 30.86 2.86
CA GLY A 538 0.39 31.15 3.08
C GLY A 538 1.27 30.94 1.87
N VAL A 539 0.70 30.75 0.68
CA VAL A 539 1.45 30.53 -0.57
C VAL A 539 2.15 31.83 -0.95
N SER A 540 3.44 31.71 -1.19
CA SER A 540 4.31 32.83 -1.57
C SER A 540 4.83 32.69 -3.00
N HIS A 541 4.95 31.46 -3.48
CA HIS A 541 5.49 31.15 -4.79
C HIS A 541 4.67 30.05 -5.47
N LEU A 542 4.60 30.12 -6.80
CA LEU A 542 3.98 29.11 -7.65
C LEU A 542 5.02 28.49 -8.56
N VAL A 543 4.93 27.18 -8.77
CA VAL A 543 5.76 26.45 -9.75
C VAL A 543 4.85 25.90 -10.83
N THR A 544 5.07 26.28 -12.08
CA THR A 544 4.29 25.81 -13.24
C THR A 544 5.19 25.09 -14.23
N PHE A 545 4.65 24.15 -15.00
CA PHE A 545 5.38 23.45 -16.06
C PHE A 545 4.62 23.38 -17.39
N SER A 546 3.30 23.59 -17.41
CA SER A 546 2.59 23.63 -18.70
C SER A 546 2.67 25.02 -19.30
N GLY A 547 2.97 25.10 -20.60
CA GLY A 547 2.99 26.38 -21.33
C GLY A 547 1.67 27.14 -21.23
N ASN A 548 0.56 26.42 -21.07
CA ASN A 548 -0.77 27.00 -20.86
C ASN A 548 -0.88 27.71 -19.50
N HIS A 549 -0.41 27.12 -18.41
CA HIS A 549 -0.42 27.79 -17.10
C HIS A 549 0.62 28.90 -17.04
N ASP A 550 1.81 28.69 -17.60
CA ASP A 550 2.85 29.72 -17.69
C ASP A 550 2.35 31.00 -18.39
N THR A 551 1.66 30.83 -19.53
CA THR A 551 1.08 31.96 -20.29
C THR A 551 -0.03 32.66 -19.50
N LYS A 552 -0.88 31.90 -18.80
CA LYS A 552 -1.95 32.47 -17.97
C LYS A 552 -1.39 33.25 -16.78
N MET A 553 -0.41 32.69 -16.07
CA MET A 553 0.24 33.35 -14.93
C MET A 553 0.94 34.65 -15.34
N ALA A 554 1.44 34.73 -16.58
CA ALA A 554 2.04 35.95 -17.11
C ALA A 554 1.05 37.13 -17.22
N THR A 555 -0.26 36.83 -17.31
CA THR A 555 -1.31 37.85 -17.45
C THR A 555 -1.96 38.22 -16.12
N GLU A 556 -1.70 37.50 -15.03
CA GLU A 556 -2.37 37.70 -13.75
C GLU A 556 -1.68 38.82 -12.94
N PRO A 557 -2.39 39.93 -12.63
CA PRO A 557 -1.82 41.01 -11.83
C PRO A 557 -1.45 40.55 -10.43
N GLY A 558 -0.22 40.84 -9.98
CA GLY A 558 0.27 40.41 -8.66
C GLY A 558 0.99 39.06 -8.67
N LEU A 559 1.26 38.51 -9.86
CA LEU A 559 2.29 37.49 -10.06
C LEU A 559 3.49 38.10 -10.78
N ARG A 560 4.70 37.75 -10.33
CA ARG A 560 5.96 38.11 -10.99
C ARG A 560 6.78 36.87 -11.28
N ARG A 561 7.13 36.65 -12.54
CA ARG A 561 8.04 35.56 -12.92
C ARG A 561 9.43 35.82 -12.35
N LEU A 562 9.98 34.85 -11.63
CA LEU A 562 11.34 34.92 -11.08
C LEU A 562 12.36 34.23 -11.98
N ALA A 563 11.99 33.06 -12.50
CA ALA A 563 12.88 32.24 -13.31
C ALA A 563 12.10 31.28 -14.21
N THR A 564 12.75 30.84 -15.29
CA THR A 564 12.31 29.73 -16.14
C THR A 564 13.51 28.84 -16.42
N THR A 565 13.35 27.53 -16.31
CA THR A 565 14.35 26.51 -16.61
C THR A 565 13.67 25.41 -17.42
N GLY A 566 14.03 25.33 -18.70
CA GLY A 566 13.34 24.42 -19.63
C GLY A 566 11.84 24.72 -19.66
N THR A 567 11.02 23.73 -19.30
CA THR A 567 9.56 23.88 -19.23
C THR A 567 9.05 24.38 -17.89
N VAL A 568 9.90 24.50 -16.86
CA VAL A 568 9.47 24.85 -15.50
C VAL A 568 9.65 26.35 -15.27
N SER A 569 8.63 27.01 -14.72
CA SER A 569 8.67 28.42 -14.33
C SER A 569 8.35 28.60 -12.84
N LEU A 570 9.05 29.54 -12.22
CA LEU A 570 8.85 29.95 -10.84
C LEU A 570 8.27 31.37 -10.81
N TRP A 571 7.22 31.54 -10.03
CA TRP A 571 6.48 32.79 -9.88
C TRP A 571 6.42 33.21 -8.41
N ALA A 572 6.57 34.50 -8.14
CA ALA A 572 6.30 35.11 -6.84
C ALA A 572 4.89 35.70 -6.82
N ILE A 573 4.21 35.58 -5.66
CA ILE A 573 2.96 36.26 -5.37
C ILE A 573 3.28 37.59 -4.68
N GLU A 574 2.68 38.69 -5.15
CA GLU A 574 2.94 40.04 -4.63
C GLU A 574 1.63 40.71 -4.14
N PRO A 575 1.50 41.02 -2.83
CA PRO A 575 2.38 40.61 -1.73
C PRO A 575 2.34 39.10 -1.46
N PRO A 576 3.41 38.52 -0.89
CA PRO A 576 3.49 37.09 -0.63
C PRO A 576 2.52 36.67 0.48
N GLY A 577 1.97 35.46 0.37
CA GLY A 577 1.30 34.81 1.49
C GLY A 577 2.27 34.54 2.63
N ARG A 578 1.75 34.50 3.86
CA ARG A 578 2.52 34.20 5.06
C ARG A 578 1.95 32.99 5.76
N ILE A 579 2.83 32.12 6.24
CA ILE A 579 2.44 30.94 7.02
C ILE A 579 1.83 31.29 8.39
N VAL A 580 2.11 32.48 8.90
CA VAL A 580 1.43 33.05 10.07
C VAL A 580 0.82 34.38 9.64
N TYR A 581 -0.47 34.57 9.91
CA TYR A 581 -1.17 35.81 9.61
C TYR A 581 -2.23 36.10 10.67
N ALA A 582 -2.69 37.35 10.71
CA ALA A 582 -3.65 37.82 11.71
C ALA A 582 -4.86 38.48 11.03
N GLN A 583 -6.02 38.41 11.70
CA GLN A 583 -7.24 39.07 11.23
C GLN A 583 -7.19 40.60 11.43
N LYS A 584 -6.52 41.08 12.48
CA LYS A 584 -6.27 42.51 12.73
C LYS A 584 -4.79 42.84 12.55
N PRO A 585 -4.43 44.08 12.19
CA PRO A 585 -3.04 44.50 12.05
C PRO A 585 -2.20 44.17 13.29
N LEU A 586 -1.04 43.56 13.09
CA LEU A 586 0.00 43.36 14.10
C LEU A 586 1.38 43.46 13.44
N THR A 587 2.42 43.65 14.23
CA THR A 587 3.80 43.59 13.73
C THR A 587 4.34 42.19 13.97
N MET A 588 4.85 41.54 12.92
CA MET A 588 5.53 40.25 13.02
C MET A 588 7.03 40.44 12.91
N GLY A 589 7.78 39.85 13.84
CA GLY A 589 9.21 39.65 13.75
C GLY A 589 9.57 38.44 12.88
N GLY A 590 10.77 37.91 13.07
CA GLY A 590 11.24 36.72 12.35
C GLY A 590 10.45 35.47 12.72
N ILE A 591 10.18 34.62 11.73
CA ILE A 591 9.59 33.30 11.95
C ILE A 591 10.72 32.26 11.96
N ARG A 592 10.84 31.53 13.06
CA ARG A 592 11.72 30.36 13.17
C ARG A 592 10.90 29.10 12.95
N LEU A 593 11.26 28.36 11.92
CA LEU A 593 10.67 27.07 11.60
C LEU A 593 11.60 25.94 11.99
N ALA A 594 11.05 24.97 12.71
CA ALA A 594 11.64 23.67 12.92
C ALA A 594 10.60 22.61 12.53
N GLN A 595 11.05 21.35 12.46
CA GLN A 595 10.20 20.23 12.10
C GLN A 595 8.95 20.10 12.98
N ASP A 596 9.11 20.29 14.29
CA ASP A 596 8.05 20.14 15.29
C ASP A 596 7.74 21.45 16.03
N SER A 597 8.18 22.60 15.51
CA SER A 597 7.79 23.89 16.07
C SER A 597 7.82 25.06 15.09
N VAL A 598 6.93 26.03 15.34
CA VAL A 598 6.87 27.32 14.66
C VAL A 598 6.90 28.39 15.72
N VAL A 599 7.89 29.28 15.69
CA VAL A 599 8.06 30.35 16.69
C VAL A 599 8.14 31.69 16.00
N THR A 600 7.34 32.65 16.45
CA THR A 600 7.33 34.02 15.90
C THR A 600 7.19 35.04 17.01
N GLU A 601 7.92 36.15 16.88
CA GLU A 601 7.78 37.31 17.74
C GLU A 601 6.70 38.23 17.19
N LEU A 602 5.77 38.66 18.03
CA LEU A 602 4.62 39.47 17.63
C LEU A 602 4.48 40.69 18.54
N ASP A 603 4.11 41.83 17.96
CA ASP A 603 3.58 42.98 18.68
C ASP A 603 2.11 43.16 18.28
N ASN A 604 1.21 42.72 19.17
CA ASN A 604 -0.23 42.71 18.94
C ASN A 604 -0.89 43.91 19.64
N PRO A 605 -1.27 44.98 18.91
CA PRO A 605 -1.81 46.19 19.53
C PRO A 605 -3.24 46.03 20.06
N THR A 606 -3.97 45.01 19.59
CA THR A 606 -5.39 44.82 19.90
C THR A 606 -5.61 43.53 20.68
N PRO A 607 -6.41 43.54 21.76
CA PRO A 607 -6.84 42.30 22.39
C PRO A 607 -7.71 41.49 21.42
N ASP A 608 -7.79 40.20 21.71
CA ASP A 608 -8.60 39.23 20.96
C ASP A 608 -8.27 39.18 19.47
N ASN A 609 -6.99 39.38 19.13
CA ASN A 609 -6.55 39.25 17.75
C ASN A 609 -6.42 37.76 17.41
N ARG A 610 -7.04 37.38 16.30
CA ARG A 610 -7.07 36.00 15.83
C ARG A 610 -5.88 35.78 14.92
N VAL A 611 -4.94 34.95 15.35
CA VAL A 611 -3.72 34.61 14.61
C VAL A 611 -3.81 33.17 14.12
N VAL A 612 -3.60 32.98 12.82
CA VAL A 612 -3.69 31.71 12.13
C VAL A 612 -2.28 31.23 11.81
N LEU A 613 -2.00 29.97 12.11
CA LEU A 613 -0.90 29.21 11.55
C LEU A 613 -1.48 28.39 10.40
N ALA A 614 -1.05 28.69 9.17
CA ALA A 614 -1.50 28.03 7.95
C ALA A 614 -0.95 26.60 7.81
N TYR A 615 -0.84 25.83 8.89
CA TYR A 615 -0.63 24.38 8.86
C TYR A 615 -1.94 23.67 9.15
N ASN A 616 -2.09 22.46 8.64
CA ASN A 616 -3.30 21.67 8.91
C ASN A 616 -3.52 21.53 10.41
N ALA A 617 -4.76 21.74 10.81
CA ALA A 617 -5.22 21.48 12.15
C ALA A 617 -4.99 20.01 12.50
N TYR A 618 -4.34 19.78 13.63
CA TYR A 618 -4.02 18.45 14.06
C TYR A 618 -3.85 18.40 15.60
N PRO A 619 -4.42 17.40 16.30
CA PRO A 619 -4.61 17.44 17.75
C PRO A 619 -3.28 17.45 18.53
N ASN A 620 -2.19 17.01 17.91
CA ASN A 620 -0.86 16.98 18.52
C ASN A 620 -0.14 18.33 18.54
N TRP A 621 -0.74 19.40 17.99
CA TRP A 621 -0.20 20.75 18.09
C TRP A 621 -0.67 21.48 19.34
N PHE A 622 0.27 22.16 19.99
CA PHE A 622 0.05 22.98 21.17
C PHE A 622 0.56 24.39 20.91
N ALA A 623 -0.23 25.41 21.22
CA ALA A 623 0.18 26.80 21.11
C ALA A 623 0.53 27.37 22.48
N THR A 624 1.49 28.28 22.52
CA THR A 624 1.86 29.03 23.72
C THR A 624 2.14 30.49 23.39
N TRP A 625 1.80 31.40 24.31
CA TRP A 625 2.15 32.82 24.26
C TRP A 625 3.00 33.15 25.47
N ASN A 626 4.26 33.54 25.24
CA ASN A 626 5.26 33.75 26.30
C ASN A 626 5.39 32.55 27.26
N GLY A 627 5.24 31.33 26.73
CA GLY A 627 5.28 30.08 27.50
C GLY A 627 3.95 29.67 28.14
N THR A 628 2.95 30.56 28.18
CA THR A 628 1.60 30.23 28.67
C THR A 628 0.83 29.48 27.60
N PRO A 629 0.24 28.31 27.88
CA PRO A 629 -0.59 27.57 26.92
C PRO A 629 -1.76 28.41 26.39
N LEU A 630 -2.03 28.26 25.09
CA LEU A 630 -3.21 28.82 24.42
C LEU A 630 -4.05 27.69 23.86
N ASP A 631 -5.37 27.84 24.00
CA ASP A 631 -6.32 27.05 23.23
C ASP A 631 -6.29 27.50 21.76
N TRP A 632 -6.40 26.53 20.85
CA TRP A 632 -6.54 26.81 19.43
C TRP A 632 -7.85 26.21 18.90
N THR A 633 -8.39 26.86 17.88
CA THR A 633 -9.57 26.44 17.14
C THR A 633 -9.23 26.24 15.68
N GLU A 634 -10.03 25.46 14.98
CA GLU A 634 -9.86 25.21 13.55
C GLU A 634 -10.54 26.30 12.70
N THR A 635 -9.88 26.79 11.65
CA THR A 635 -10.48 27.71 10.67
C THR A 635 -11.36 26.96 9.65
N PRO A 636 -12.21 27.65 8.86
CA PRO A 636 -12.91 27.01 7.74
C PRO A 636 -11.98 26.32 6.73
N GLU A 637 -10.77 26.85 6.56
CA GLU A 637 -9.68 26.26 5.77
C GLU A 637 -8.91 25.16 6.50
N ARG A 638 -9.42 24.65 7.63
CA ARG A 638 -8.80 23.54 8.37
C ARG A 638 -7.41 23.88 8.92
N PHE A 639 -7.14 25.15 9.21
CA PHE A 639 -5.89 25.61 9.83
C PHE A 639 -6.03 25.86 11.33
N MET A 640 -4.91 25.94 12.02
CA MET A 640 -4.90 26.24 13.46
C MET A 640 -4.98 27.75 13.70
N GLN A 641 -5.84 28.16 14.63
CA GLN A 641 -6.04 29.56 14.99
C GLN A 641 -6.05 29.73 16.51
N VAL A 642 -5.34 30.75 16.99
CA VAL A 642 -5.35 31.16 18.40
C VAL A 642 -5.90 32.57 18.56
N VAL A 643 -6.37 32.88 19.76
CA VAL A 643 -6.73 34.25 20.17
C VAL A 643 -5.59 34.79 21.04
N LEU A 644 -4.97 35.89 20.61
CA LEU A 644 -3.85 36.49 21.32
C LEU A 644 -4.29 37.65 22.22
N PRO A 645 -3.68 37.80 23.42
CA PRO A 645 -3.79 39.02 24.21
C PRO A 645 -3.04 40.17 23.53
N ALA A 646 -3.33 41.41 23.95
CA ALA A 646 -2.56 42.56 23.51
C ALA A 646 -1.13 42.56 24.11
N GLY A 647 -0.18 43.15 23.39
CA GLY A 647 1.20 43.34 23.82
C GLY A 647 2.23 42.63 22.95
N LYS A 648 3.50 42.82 23.33
CA LYS A 648 4.66 42.16 22.72
C LYS A 648 4.89 40.79 23.34
N GLY A 649 5.15 39.79 22.51
CA GLY A 649 5.43 38.45 22.99
C GLY A 649 5.88 37.48 21.91
N THR A 650 6.14 36.26 22.35
CA THR A 650 6.49 35.14 21.48
C THR A 650 5.32 34.18 21.40
N LEU A 651 4.84 33.95 20.18
CA LEU A 651 3.88 32.90 19.87
C LEU A 651 4.65 31.68 19.37
N ALA A 652 4.46 30.55 20.03
CA ALA A 652 5.09 29.29 19.66
C ALA A 652 4.06 28.17 19.53
N TRP A 653 4.09 27.47 18.40
CA TRP A 653 3.40 26.20 18.19
C TRP A 653 4.39 25.06 18.29
N HIS A 654 4.01 23.99 18.98
CA HIS A 654 4.84 22.79 19.16
C HIS A 654 4.03 21.53 18.85
N PHE A 655 4.56 20.67 18.00
CA PHE A 655 4.02 19.34 17.75
C PHE A 655 4.57 18.38 18.81
N ARG A 656 3.68 17.70 19.55
CA ARG A 656 4.06 16.77 20.61
C ARG A 656 3.27 15.47 20.51
N TRP A 657 3.92 14.39 20.89
CA TRP A 657 3.31 13.08 20.93
C TRP A 657 2.53 12.91 22.22
N TYR A 658 1.37 12.28 22.15
CA TYR A 658 0.63 11.90 23.35
C TYR A 658 1.38 10.78 24.08
N PRO A 659 1.31 10.73 25.42
CA PRO A 659 1.94 9.66 26.21
C PRO A 659 1.55 8.25 25.74
N LEU A 660 0.29 8.07 25.30
CA LEU A 660 -0.20 6.80 24.80
C LEU A 660 0.50 6.37 23.50
N GLU A 661 0.80 7.29 22.59
CA GLU A 661 1.52 6.97 21.33
C GLU A 661 2.93 6.45 21.64
N ARG A 662 3.62 7.11 22.58
CA ARG A 662 4.93 6.65 23.06
C ARG A 662 4.85 5.30 23.76
N ALA A 663 3.78 5.05 24.52
CA ALA A 663 3.56 3.74 25.13
C ALA A 663 3.34 2.65 24.06
N CYS A 664 2.58 2.95 23.00
CA CYS A 664 2.38 2.04 21.87
C CYS A 664 3.71 1.73 21.15
N ASP A 665 4.58 2.73 20.93
CA ASP A 665 5.93 2.53 20.40
C ASP A 665 6.71 1.54 21.26
N VAL A 666 6.82 1.80 22.57
CA VAL A 666 7.57 0.94 23.50
C VAL A 666 7.02 -0.48 23.50
N VAL A 667 5.70 -0.65 23.54
CA VAL A 667 5.04 -1.97 23.53
C VAL A 667 5.35 -2.72 22.24
N THR A 668 5.24 -2.07 21.09
CA THR A 668 5.52 -2.70 19.79
C THR A 668 6.98 -3.12 19.67
N TRP A 669 7.93 -2.27 20.04
CA TRP A 669 9.36 -2.61 19.99
C TRP A 669 9.73 -3.72 20.97
N ALA A 670 9.20 -3.68 22.19
CA ALA A 670 9.40 -4.75 23.17
C ALA A 670 8.80 -6.08 22.68
N ALA A 671 7.63 -6.05 22.04
CA ALA A 671 7.00 -7.24 21.48
C ALA A 671 7.80 -7.85 20.33
N TRP A 672 8.35 -7.02 19.42
CA TRP A 672 9.23 -7.49 18.35
C TRP A 672 10.53 -8.09 18.90
N ALA A 673 11.16 -7.45 19.89
CA ALA A 673 12.36 -7.97 20.55
C ALA A 673 12.09 -9.33 21.23
N ALA A 674 10.98 -9.44 21.97
CA ALA A 674 10.55 -10.68 22.60
C ALA A 674 10.26 -11.78 21.57
N TRP A 675 9.58 -11.44 20.46
CA TRP A 675 9.31 -12.38 19.37
C TRP A 675 10.61 -12.91 18.75
N LEU A 676 11.56 -12.03 18.44
CA LEU A 676 12.88 -12.42 17.91
C LEU A 676 13.64 -13.33 18.88
N PHE A 677 13.64 -12.99 20.16
CA PHE A 677 14.25 -13.80 21.21
C PHE A 677 13.62 -15.21 21.26
N LEU A 678 12.29 -15.31 21.23
CA LEU A 678 11.57 -16.59 21.24
C LEU A 678 11.90 -17.44 20.01
N VAL A 679 12.02 -16.83 18.82
CA VAL A 679 12.39 -17.54 17.59
C VAL A 679 13.82 -18.10 17.69
N VAL A 680 14.78 -17.30 18.17
CA VAL A 680 16.18 -17.72 18.34
C VAL A 680 16.29 -18.80 19.43
N TRP A 681 15.63 -18.59 20.57
CA TRP A 681 15.60 -19.54 21.68
C TRP A 681 15.04 -20.89 21.25
N TRP A 682 13.90 -20.89 20.54
CA TRP A 682 13.28 -22.11 20.01
C TRP A 682 14.22 -22.86 19.07
N LYS A 683 14.88 -22.14 18.15
CA LYS A 683 15.83 -22.74 17.21
C LYS A 683 16.97 -23.46 17.92
N ARG A 684 17.43 -22.95 19.07
CA ARG A 684 18.51 -23.56 19.85
C ARG A 684 18.07 -24.77 20.67
N HIS A 685 16.89 -24.73 21.29
CA HIS A 685 16.50 -25.72 22.29
C HIS A 685 15.55 -26.82 21.78
N VAL A 686 14.78 -26.54 20.73
CA VAL A 686 13.79 -27.51 20.21
C VAL A 686 14.30 -28.24 18.97
N ALA A 687 15.18 -27.63 18.18
CA ALA A 687 15.70 -28.24 16.96
C ALA A 687 16.83 -29.25 17.20
N ASN A 688 17.47 -29.22 18.37
CA ASN A 688 18.48 -30.17 18.80
C ASN A 688 17.99 -30.87 20.07
N PRO A 689 17.09 -31.87 19.97
CA PRO A 689 16.90 -32.76 21.09
C PRO A 689 18.27 -33.39 21.36
N THR A 690 18.88 -33.07 22.51
CA THR A 690 20.01 -33.83 23.01
C THR A 690 19.61 -35.30 22.91
N PRO A 691 20.37 -36.15 22.21
CA PRO A 691 20.06 -37.57 22.18
C PRO A 691 19.93 -38.02 23.63
N ALA A 692 18.76 -38.57 23.98
CA ALA A 692 18.56 -39.13 25.31
C ALA A 692 19.65 -40.20 25.50
N VAL A 693 20.52 -39.97 26.48
CA VAL A 693 21.57 -40.91 26.91
C VAL A 693 20.92 -42.03 27.68
#